data_AF-A0A1T3CGA5-F1
#
_entry.id   AF-A0A1T3CGA5-F1
#
_cell.length_a   1.000
_cell.length_b   1.000
_cell.length_c   1.000
_cell.angle_alpha   90.00
_cell.angle_beta   90.00
_cell.angle_gamma   90.00
#
_symmetry.space_group_name_H-M   'P 1'
#
loop_
_entity.id
_entity.type
_entity.pdbx_description
1 polymer ?
#
loop_
_entity_poly.entity_id
_entity_poly.type
_entity_poly.pdbx_seq_one_letter_code
_entity_poly.pdbx_strand_id
1 'polypeptide(L)'
;MADYDRRQQGGHNRKRRYRDDDDHYDRRQQRRRIDSVPVPVRLRRQLLSLADSPLRRWSEEVQSIARMVAENYDDENLRNTFVSLAMQLVVEQPLKTPFVAAVVLVANTIKPEIVDAILTPIAQETESKIAKGEWREVKLYLKFLACLQACLEGDGVFPLLEELFSRAADLQTASSEDTIGTEIVKIILLTIPYIMAAAPGQFQQKAADLMDKTDIIASEPHALQALVDPYHPDPSSESATTSLSLCMLLQKQLQAEASKNWELTCIPRPWNMPLEEIEAQDKLANAPKHALPTISIPSTVITGPRPLFPEVYFSVYADQEVESVPSTDSVASSLIRDGLTDTINGLHFNRNATARYLIDLDCYFADDTFLKRATPFDELRNAAPGRSTWKPEDVAVDIVFAQLFQLPAPEHKLVYYHSVLTEACKLAPAAIAPSLGRAIRYLYNNSPRMDLQLSFRFLDWFSHHLSNFGFTWKWAEWSEDCSLSDLHPAKWFLRGALDKEVRLSFAQRIQKTLPEPYQPLIGPEKEKDVPDFKFNNSDTPFSSEGQEIGALLKRKAPDEEFQPIIEKIEAEASERALDPVVASTDVFMTAICWVGSKSLSHVLACIDRSKERLLKAANSSPAAQNQVLAAVMAYWHAHPGIALSIVEKLLNYSILTPASVVRWALTDASPVDGANAGEALAQPHIFELVLNTVTKVSFRVRQLLASPDADEEGRKNEIKAMQDLFGLLNDLLVSWAGGNKDELMEMGDGSSEPEALIRRWGQRWLRVFKRLGAIEEAFVIEASKEKPESSNGVDAV
;
A
#
# COMPACT_ATOMS: atom_id res chain seq x y z
N MET A 1 12.92 15.89 23.48
CA MET A 1 13.83 17.04 23.35
C MET A 1 14.23 17.48 24.75
N ALA A 2 15.53 17.82 24.92
CA ALA A 2 16.22 18.30 26.14
C ALA A 2 16.24 17.29 27.30
N ASP A 3 17.32 16.99 28.01
CA ASP A 3 18.68 17.52 28.16
C ASP A 3 19.55 16.37 28.69
N TYR A 4 20.87 16.39 28.47
CA TYR A 4 22.00 15.66 29.12
C TYR A 4 23.03 15.44 28.00
N ASP A 5 24.10 16.22 27.85
CA ASP A 5 25.22 16.28 28.79
C ASP A 5 26.06 17.55 28.61
N ARG A 6 26.33 18.23 29.73
CA ARG A 6 27.47 19.15 29.91
C ARG A 6 28.47 18.48 30.85
N ARG A 7 29.71 18.26 30.40
CA ARG A 7 30.90 18.24 31.27
C ARG A 7 32.08 18.98 30.62
N GLN A 8 32.76 19.74 31.48
CA GLN A 8 33.78 20.76 31.22
C GLN A 8 35.20 20.22 31.03
N GLN A 9 35.94 20.93 30.17
CA GLN A 9 37.34 21.40 30.24
C GLN A 9 38.47 20.60 30.92
N GLY A 10 39.56 20.45 30.16
CA GLY A 10 40.95 20.41 30.63
C GLY A 10 41.91 20.61 29.44
N GLY A 11 42.62 21.74 29.38
CA GLY A 11 43.53 22.09 28.28
C GLY A 11 45.01 21.78 28.54
N HIS A 12 45.86 21.84 27.49
CA HIS A 12 47.25 22.35 27.51
C HIS A 12 47.92 22.32 26.09
N ASN A 13 48.07 23.52 25.50
CA ASN A 13 49.23 24.15 24.84
C ASN A 13 50.30 23.43 23.95
N ARG A 14 50.71 24.19 22.90
CA ARG A 14 51.95 24.20 22.05
C ARG A 14 51.97 23.26 20.82
N LYS A 15 52.40 23.65 19.60
CA LYS A 15 53.24 24.76 19.10
C LYS A 15 53.04 24.95 17.57
N ARG A 16 52.89 26.20 17.11
CA ARG A 16 53.05 26.64 15.72
C ARG A 16 54.54 26.67 15.33
N ARG A 17 54.87 26.39 14.06
CA ARG A 17 56.10 26.84 13.38
C ARG A 17 55.72 27.55 12.09
N TYR A 18 56.14 28.81 12.01
CA TYR A 18 56.19 29.67 10.84
C TYR A 18 57.61 29.58 10.24
N ARG A 19 57.74 29.71 8.91
CA ARG A 19 58.96 30.24 8.29
C ARG A 19 58.58 30.89 6.94
N ASP A 20 58.65 32.22 6.93
CA ASP A 20 58.80 33.12 5.79
C ASP A 20 60.15 32.82 5.05
N ASP A 21 60.49 33.23 3.84
CA ASP A 21 60.12 34.29 2.88
C ASP A 21 60.65 33.83 1.50
N ASP A 22 60.09 34.31 0.39
CA ASP A 22 60.87 34.85 -0.75
C ASP A 22 59.94 35.41 -1.84
N ASP A 23 60.00 36.74 -1.99
CA ASP A 23 59.41 37.55 -3.05
C ASP A 23 60.08 37.30 -4.42
N HIS A 24 59.29 37.24 -5.51
CA HIS A 24 59.39 38.14 -6.66
C HIS A 24 58.73 37.55 -7.94
N TYR A 25 57.76 38.30 -8.46
CA TYR A 25 57.41 38.48 -9.88
C TYR A 25 57.38 37.25 -10.79
N ASP A 26 56.19 36.73 -11.05
CA ASP A 26 55.88 36.28 -12.40
C ASP A 26 54.43 36.64 -12.80
N ARG A 27 54.32 37.52 -13.79
CA ARG A 27 53.08 37.99 -14.41
C ARG A 27 52.39 36.83 -15.11
N ARG A 28 51.56 36.06 -14.40
CA ARG A 28 50.58 35.16 -15.03
C ARG A 28 49.18 35.70 -14.81
N GLN A 29 48.64 36.20 -15.92
CA GLN A 29 47.26 36.63 -16.17
C GLN A 29 46.26 36.09 -15.14
N GLN A 30 45.65 37.00 -14.37
CA GLN A 30 44.36 36.76 -13.74
C GLN A 30 43.34 36.42 -14.85
N ARG A 31 43.18 35.14 -15.16
CA ARG A 31 41.97 34.66 -15.82
C ARG A 31 40.84 34.84 -14.82
N ARG A 32 39.99 35.84 -15.05
CA ARG A 32 38.66 35.96 -14.47
C ARG A 32 37.95 34.61 -14.67
N ARG A 33 37.75 33.83 -13.61
CA ARG A 33 36.81 32.70 -13.61
C ARG A 33 35.39 33.28 -13.60
N ILE A 34 34.88 33.59 -14.79
CA ILE A 34 33.44 33.58 -15.05
C ILE A 34 33.21 32.27 -15.81
N ASP A 35 33.13 31.15 -15.08
CA ASP A 35 32.58 29.93 -15.63
C ASP A 35 31.04 30.10 -15.57
N SER A 36 30.47 30.75 -16.58
CA SER A 36 29.01 30.75 -16.74
C SER A 36 28.58 29.31 -16.98
N VAL A 37 27.80 28.77 -16.04
CA VAL A 37 27.22 27.43 -16.16
C VAL A 37 26.57 27.30 -17.55
N PRO A 38 26.88 26.25 -18.34
CA PRO A 38 26.34 26.08 -19.69
C PRO A 38 24.82 26.22 -19.72
N VAL A 39 24.28 26.81 -20.79
CA VAL A 39 22.83 27.08 -20.92
C VAL A 39 21.98 25.82 -20.71
N PRO A 40 22.31 24.65 -21.30
CA PRO A 40 21.56 23.41 -21.05
C PRO A 40 21.54 22.98 -19.57
N VAL A 41 22.63 23.22 -18.82
CA VAL A 41 22.71 22.89 -17.39
C VAL A 41 21.86 23.85 -16.56
N ARG A 42 21.83 25.14 -16.94
CA ARG A 42 20.94 26.13 -16.31
C ARG A 42 19.47 25.80 -16.57
N LEU A 43 19.12 25.48 -17.82
CA LEU A 43 17.78 25.05 -18.22
C LEU A 43 17.33 23.86 -17.38
N ARG A 44 18.16 22.80 -17.33
CA ARG A 44 17.86 21.61 -16.53
C ARG A 44 17.59 21.94 -15.07
N ARG A 45 18.44 22.78 -14.45
CA ARG A 45 18.28 23.16 -13.05
C ARG A 45 16.99 23.95 -12.81
N GLN A 46 16.69 24.92 -13.67
CA GLN A 46 15.49 25.75 -13.53
C GLN A 46 14.20 24.96 -13.78
N LEU A 47 14.18 24.13 -14.83
CA LEU A 47 13.01 23.33 -15.17
C LEU A 47 12.72 22.26 -14.12
N LEU A 48 13.76 21.63 -13.54
CA LEU A 48 13.59 20.69 -12.43
C LEU A 48 13.08 21.37 -11.15
N SER A 49 13.48 22.62 -10.87
CA SER A 49 13.07 23.35 -9.67
C SER A 49 11.76 24.14 -9.83
N LEU A 50 11.07 23.96 -10.95
CA LEU A 50 9.87 24.73 -11.30
C LEU A 50 8.78 24.52 -10.24
N ALA A 51 8.28 25.62 -9.67
CA ALA A 51 7.22 25.62 -8.65
C ALA A 51 7.56 24.88 -7.34
N ASP A 52 8.84 24.64 -7.03
CA ASP A 52 9.24 23.95 -5.79
C ASP A 52 9.29 24.85 -4.55
N SER A 53 9.08 26.15 -4.69
CA SER A 53 9.20 27.10 -3.57
C SER A 53 8.04 28.09 -3.53
N PRO A 54 7.33 28.20 -2.40
CA PRO A 54 6.29 29.21 -2.23
C PRO A 54 6.87 30.64 -2.15
N LEU A 55 8.19 30.79 -2.00
CA LEU A 55 8.88 32.08 -1.96
C LEU A 55 9.23 32.60 -3.36
N ARG A 56 9.25 31.73 -4.37
CA ARG A 56 9.54 32.11 -5.76
C ARG A 56 8.25 32.23 -6.53
N ARG A 57 8.12 33.29 -7.31
CA ARG A 57 6.98 33.45 -8.21
C ARG A 57 7.16 32.50 -9.38
N TRP A 58 6.28 31.50 -9.48
CA TRP A 58 6.29 30.54 -10.57
C TRP A 58 6.21 31.25 -11.93
N SER A 59 5.54 32.41 -12.02
CA SER A 59 5.38 33.17 -13.28
C SER A 59 6.72 33.66 -13.84
N GLU A 60 7.60 34.16 -12.96
CA GLU A 60 8.95 34.60 -13.32
C GLU A 60 9.81 33.40 -13.78
N GLU A 61 9.69 32.26 -13.10
CA GLU A 61 10.40 31.03 -13.49
C GLU A 61 9.93 30.52 -14.86
N VAL A 62 8.61 30.48 -15.09
CA VAL A 62 8.00 30.07 -16.36
C VAL A 62 8.51 30.95 -17.51
N GLN A 63 8.44 32.27 -17.36
CA GLN A 63 8.91 33.19 -18.40
C GLN A 63 10.42 33.08 -18.63
N SER A 64 11.21 32.97 -17.56
CA SER A 64 12.67 32.84 -17.67
C SER A 64 13.05 31.59 -18.46
N ILE A 65 12.37 30.46 -18.20
CA ILE A 65 12.65 29.20 -18.90
C ILE A 65 12.20 29.32 -20.37
N ALA A 66 10.97 29.81 -20.61
CA ALA A 66 10.44 29.95 -21.96
C ALA A 66 11.32 30.84 -22.86
N ARG A 67 11.79 31.98 -22.35
CA ARG A 67 12.74 32.85 -23.07
C ARG A 67 14.07 32.15 -23.32
N MET A 68 14.61 31.44 -22.32
CA MET A 68 15.88 30.71 -22.49
C MET A 68 15.79 29.66 -23.60
N VAL A 69 14.68 28.93 -23.70
CA VAL A 69 14.49 27.92 -24.76
C VAL A 69 14.27 28.59 -26.11
N ALA A 70 13.43 29.62 -26.19
CA ALA A 70 13.13 30.30 -27.44
C ALA A 70 14.33 31.04 -28.06
N GLU A 71 15.11 31.74 -27.23
CA GLU A 71 16.31 32.49 -27.69
C GLU A 71 17.44 31.56 -28.15
N ASN A 72 17.47 30.31 -27.68
CA ASN A 72 18.51 29.33 -27.99
C ASN A 72 17.97 28.13 -28.77
N TYR A 73 16.85 28.30 -29.49
CA TYR A 73 16.16 27.20 -30.20
C TYR A 73 17.02 26.52 -31.28
N ASP A 74 17.94 27.26 -31.89
CA ASP A 74 18.85 26.75 -32.92
C ASP A 74 19.92 25.81 -32.35
N ASP A 75 20.13 25.81 -31.02
CA ASP A 75 20.96 24.81 -30.34
C ASP A 75 20.17 23.50 -30.20
N GLU A 76 20.47 22.55 -31.09
CA GLU A 76 19.84 21.23 -31.12
C GLU A 76 19.98 20.48 -29.79
N ASN A 77 21.11 20.60 -29.10
CA ASN A 77 21.31 19.94 -27.81
C ASN A 77 20.40 20.55 -26.74
N LEU A 78 20.25 21.88 -26.73
CA LEU A 78 19.35 22.57 -25.80
C LEU A 78 17.89 22.21 -26.09
N ARG A 79 17.48 22.25 -27.36
CA ARG A 79 16.12 21.88 -27.79
C ARG A 79 15.79 20.44 -27.41
N ASN A 80 16.67 19.48 -27.73
CA ASN A 80 16.46 18.07 -27.38
C ASN A 80 16.43 17.86 -25.86
N THR A 81 17.28 18.58 -25.11
CA THR A 81 17.26 18.56 -23.65
C THR A 81 15.93 19.09 -23.10
N PHE A 82 15.40 20.19 -23.66
CA PHE A 82 14.11 20.75 -23.24
C PHE A 82 12.97 19.77 -23.48
N VAL A 83 12.84 19.25 -24.70
CA VAL A 83 11.78 18.32 -25.10
C VAL A 83 11.83 17.06 -24.23
N SER A 84 13.00 16.44 -24.11
CA SER A 84 13.18 15.24 -23.30
C SER A 84 12.85 15.48 -21.82
N LEU A 85 13.30 16.61 -21.25
CA LEU A 85 13.07 16.91 -19.85
C LEU A 85 11.62 17.28 -19.56
N ALA A 86 10.94 17.97 -20.47
CA ALA A 86 9.51 18.27 -20.36
C ALA A 86 8.69 16.96 -20.33
N MET A 87 8.98 16.03 -21.26
CA MET A 87 8.33 14.71 -21.29
C MET A 87 8.61 13.88 -20.04
N GLN A 88 9.85 13.89 -19.53
CA GLN A 88 10.20 13.20 -18.28
C GLN A 88 9.46 13.79 -17.08
N LEU A 89 9.39 15.13 -16.99
CA LEU A 89 8.77 15.80 -15.84
C LEU A 89 7.27 15.55 -15.75
N VAL A 90 6.54 15.53 -16.87
CA VAL A 90 5.09 15.27 -16.84
C VAL A 90 4.75 13.84 -16.39
N VAL A 91 5.68 12.90 -16.56
CA VAL A 91 5.54 11.51 -16.11
C VAL A 91 6.05 11.32 -14.68
N GLU A 92 7.25 11.80 -14.36
CA GLU A 92 7.91 11.57 -13.06
C GLU A 92 7.43 12.53 -11.95
N GLN A 93 6.97 13.73 -12.32
CA GLN A 93 6.55 14.80 -11.38
C GLN A 93 5.23 15.42 -11.85
N PRO A 94 4.13 14.65 -11.89
CA PRO A 94 2.88 15.03 -12.55
C PRO A 94 2.18 16.25 -11.93
N LEU A 95 2.48 16.60 -10.68
CA LEU A 95 2.05 17.85 -10.05
C LEU A 95 2.57 19.10 -10.78
N LYS A 96 3.68 18.99 -11.50
CA LYS A 96 4.29 20.10 -12.27
C LYS A 96 3.71 20.23 -13.68
N THR A 97 2.86 19.30 -14.14
CA THR A 97 2.35 19.27 -15.52
C THR A 97 1.73 20.60 -15.97
N PRO A 98 0.87 21.28 -15.20
CA PRO A 98 0.35 22.59 -15.59
C PRO A 98 1.45 23.64 -15.79
N PHE A 99 2.46 23.65 -14.93
CA PHE A 99 3.57 24.61 -14.99
C PHE A 99 4.51 24.33 -16.17
N VAL A 100 4.78 23.06 -16.47
CA VAL A 100 5.51 22.66 -17.68
C VAL A 100 4.73 23.09 -18.92
N ALA A 101 3.41 22.91 -18.95
CA ALA A 101 2.56 23.39 -20.04
C ALA A 101 2.61 24.91 -20.20
N ALA A 102 2.61 25.67 -19.09
CA ALA A 102 2.77 27.12 -19.16
C ALA A 102 4.12 27.54 -19.78
N VAL A 103 5.23 26.83 -19.50
CA VAL A 103 6.51 27.09 -20.17
C VAL A 103 6.38 26.91 -21.68
N VAL A 104 5.71 25.85 -22.14
CA VAL A 104 5.48 25.59 -23.57
C VAL A 104 4.58 26.64 -24.21
N LEU A 105 3.48 27.01 -23.55
CA LEU A 105 2.54 28.02 -24.04
C LEU A 105 3.20 29.41 -24.15
N VAL A 106 4.01 29.81 -23.16
CA VAL A 106 4.76 31.07 -23.23
C VAL A 106 5.83 31.00 -24.33
N ALA A 107 6.53 29.87 -24.45
CA ALA A 107 7.52 29.68 -25.51
C ALA A 107 6.88 29.75 -26.91
N ASN A 108 5.65 29.27 -27.08
CA ASN A 108 4.88 29.37 -28.33
C ASN A 108 4.75 30.83 -28.81
N THR A 109 4.50 31.76 -27.88
CA THR A 109 4.37 33.19 -28.22
C THR A 109 5.66 33.84 -28.76
N ILE A 110 6.81 33.19 -28.55
CA ILE A 110 8.13 33.67 -28.94
C ILE A 110 8.65 32.87 -30.14
N LYS A 111 8.54 31.55 -30.09
CA LYS A 111 9.05 30.60 -31.09
C LYS A 111 8.07 29.42 -31.23
N PRO A 112 7.10 29.49 -32.17
CA PRO A 112 6.02 28.51 -32.30
C PRO A 112 6.50 27.08 -32.59
N GLU A 113 7.63 26.92 -33.27
CA GLU A 113 8.17 25.61 -33.66
C GLU A 113 8.53 24.72 -32.45
N ILE A 114 8.66 25.31 -31.25
CA ILE A 114 8.85 24.57 -30.00
C ILE A 114 7.66 23.66 -29.70
N VAL A 115 6.44 24.10 -30.01
CA VAL A 115 5.22 23.33 -29.75
C VAL A 115 5.22 22.07 -30.61
N ASP A 116 5.49 22.21 -31.91
CA ASP A 116 5.55 21.06 -32.84
C ASP A 116 6.65 20.05 -32.46
N ALA A 117 7.78 20.55 -31.95
CA ALA A 117 8.87 19.73 -31.42
C ALA A 117 8.49 18.92 -30.17
N ILE A 118 7.45 19.33 -29.44
CA ILE A 118 6.89 18.59 -28.29
C ILE A 118 5.72 17.70 -28.73
N LEU A 119 4.81 18.20 -29.57
CA LEU A 119 3.61 17.48 -30.02
C LEU A 119 3.95 16.20 -30.81
N THR A 120 5.05 16.21 -31.56
CA THR A 120 5.49 15.04 -32.32
C THR A 120 5.89 13.85 -31.41
N PRO A 121 6.87 13.98 -30.50
CA PRO A 121 7.28 12.86 -29.66
C PRO A 121 6.21 12.48 -28.62
N ILE A 122 5.41 13.43 -28.11
CA ILE A 122 4.34 13.06 -27.17
C ILE A 122 3.23 12.24 -27.84
N ALA A 123 2.89 12.52 -29.10
CA ALA A 123 1.91 11.72 -29.83
C ALA A 123 2.43 10.29 -30.05
N GLN A 124 3.69 10.15 -30.47
CA GLN A 124 4.35 8.86 -30.66
C GLN A 124 4.47 8.05 -29.36
N GLU A 125 4.86 8.71 -28.26
CA GLU A 125 4.92 8.05 -26.96
C GLU A 125 3.52 7.67 -26.46
N THR A 126 2.51 8.54 -26.60
CA THR A 126 1.13 8.21 -26.21
C THR A 126 0.62 6.98 -26.96
N GLU A 127 0.82 6.91 -28.28
CA GLU A 127 0.49 5.73 -29.09
C GLU A 127 1.23 4.47 -28.60
N SER A 128 2.55 4.59 -28.34
CA SER A 128 3.35 3.47 -27.81
C SER A 128 2.87 2.98 -26.45
N LYS A 129 2.49 3.90 -25.56
CA LYS A 129 2.03 3.58 -24.20
C LYS A 129 0.65 2.95 -24.20
N ILE A 130 -0.27 3.39 -25.06
CA ILE A 130 -1.56 2.73 -25.29
C ILE A 130 -1.32 1.28 -25.76
N ALA A 131 -0.44 1.08 -26.74
CA ALA A 131 -0.12 -0.26 -27.25
C ALA A 131 0.47 -1.21 -26.21
N LYS A 132 1.14 -0.69 -25.18
CA LYS A 132 1.74 -1.46 -24.09
C LYS A 132 0.82 -1.62 -22.87
N GLY A 133 -0.35 -0.97 -22.85
CA GLY A 133 -1.20 -0.89 -21.66
C GLY A 133 -0.57 -0.12 -20.50
N GLU A 134 0.33 0.83 -20.79
CA GLU A 134 0.96 1.70 -19.79
C GLU A 134 0.02 2.87 -19.43
N TRP A 135 -1.12 2.54 -18.83
CA TRP A 135 -2.27 3.46 -18.65
C TRP A 135 -1.99 4.69 -17.77
N ARG A 136 -1.00 4.62 -16.87
CA ARG A 136 -0.60 5.79 -16.06
C ARG A 136 0.05 6.83 -16.97
N GLU A 137 1.00 6.40 -17.78
CA GLU A 137 1.74 7.24 -18.71
C GLU A 137 0.79 7.85 -19.75
N VAL A 138 -0.15 7.05 -20.27
CA VAL A 138 -1.22 7.55 -21.16
C VAL A 138 -2.01 8.68 -20.48
N LYS A 139 -2.49 8.47 -19.25
CA LYS A 139 -3.21 9.50 -18.48
C LYS A 139 -2.37 10.78 -18.32
N LEU A 140 -1.09 10.64 -17.99
CA LEU A 140 -0.21 11.80 -17.75
C LEU A 140 0.09 12.58 -19.03
N TYR A 141 0.29 11.89 -20.17
CA TYR A 141 0.44 12.57 -21.45
C TYR A 141 -0.86 13.23 -21.93
N LEU A 142 -2.02 12.59 -21.76
CA LEU A 142 -3.32 13.19 -22.07
C LEU A 142 -3.58 14.44 -21.22
N LYS A 143 -3.23 14.42 -19.93
CA LYS A 143 -3.31 15.62 -19.08
C LYS A 143 -2.38 16.75 -19.55
N PHE A 144 -1.18 16.41 -20.01
CA PHE A 144 -0.26 17.40 -20.55
C PHE A 144 -0.79 18.00 -21.86
N LEU A 145 -1.29 17.18 -22.77
CA LEU A 145 -1.99 17.62 -23.99
C LEU A 145 -3.22 18.48 -23.67
N ALA A 146 -4.00 18.10 -22.65
CA ALA A 146 -5.14 18.86 -22.17
C ALA A 146 -4.74 20.26 -21.67
N CYS A 147 -3.62 20.37 -20.96
CA CYS A 147 -3.08 21.68 -20.55
C CYS A 147 -2.63 22.54 -21.75
N LEU A 148 -2.33 21.92 -22.90
CA LEU A 148 -1.97 22.61 -24.15
C LEU A 148 -3.18 22.92 -25.04
N GLN A 149 -4.42 22.56 -24.64
CA GLN A 149 -5.61 22.69 -25.48
C GLN A 149 -5.77 24.08 -26.12
N ALA A 150 -5.44 25.15 -25.41
CA ALA A 150 -5.59 26.52 -25.89
C ALA A 150 -4.80 26.81 -27.19
N CYS A 151 -3.68 26.11 -27.43
CA CYS A 151 -2.87 26.26 -28.64
C CYS A 151 -3.08 25.14 -29.67
N LEU A 152 -4.09 24.28 -29.52
CA LEU A 152 -4.42 23.23 -30.49
C LEU A 152 -5.47 23.71 -31.51
N GLU A 153 -5.34 23.22 -32.74
CA GLU A 153 -6.32 23.43 -33.81
C GLU A 153 -7.57 22.54 -33.65
N GLY A 154 -8.69 23.00 -34.21
CA GLY A 154 -9.95 22.25 -34.24
C GLY A 154 -10.48 21.88 -32.85
N ASP A 155 -10.84 20.62 -32.69
CA ASP A 155 -11.35 20.05 -31.44
C ASP A 155 -10.22 19.61 -30.47
N GLY A 156 -8.95 19.78 -30.83
CA GLY A 156 -7.80 19.44 -29.98
C GLY A 156 -7.77 17.97 -29.57
N VAL A 157 -7.79 17.70 -28.26
CA VAL A 157 -7.68 16.34 -27.68
C VAL A 157 -8.97 15.51 -27.79
N PHE A 158 -10.14 16.14 -28.00
CA PHE A 158 -11.44 15.45 -27.97
C PHE A 158 -11.58 14.26 -28.94
N PRO A 159 -11.12 14.32 -30.21
CA PRO A 159 -11.21 13.18 -31.12
C PRO A 159 -10.54 11.92 -30.59
N LEU A 160 -9.40 12.06 -29.90
CA LEU A 160 -8.71 10.94 -29.26
C LEU A 160 -9.50 10.39 -28.07
N LEU A 161 -10.12 11.26 -27.26
CA LEU A 161 -10.96 10.83 -26.14
C LEU A 161 -12.21 10.08 -26.61
N GLU A 162 -12.79 10.49 -27.73
CA GLU A 162 -13.93 9.82 -28.36
C GLU A 162 -13.57 8.43 -28.90
N GLU A 163 -12.39 8.30 -29.52
CA GLU A 163 -11.90 7.00 -29.99
C GLU A 163 -11.57 6.06 -28.82
N LEU A 164 -10.97 6.59 -27.73
CA LEU A 164 -10.74 5.86 -26.48
C LEU A 164 -12.06 5.38 -25.87
N PHE A 165 -13.07 6.24 -25.81
CA PHE A 165 -14.39 5.86 -25.33
C PHE A 165 -15.03 4.75 -26.17
N SER A 166 -14.95 4.85 -27.50
CA SER A 166 -15.46 3.80 -28.39
C SER A 166 -14.85 2.44 -28.07
N ARG A 167 -13.53 2.39 -27.81
CA ARG A 167 -12.85 1.15 -27.40
C ARG A 167 -13.29 0.66 -26.02
N ALA A 168 -13.45 1.58 -25.07
CA ALA A 168 -13.95 1.22 -23.73
C ALA A 168 -15.37 0.64 -23.79
N ALA A 169 -16.25 1.21 -24.62
CA ALA A 169 -17.61 0.71 -24.83
C ALA A 169 -17.63 -0.68 -25.50
N ASP A 170 -16.78 -0.92 -26.50
CA ASP A 170 -16.63 -2.23 -27.13
C ASP A 170 -16.21 -3.30 -26.10
N LEU A 171 -15.23 -2.98 -25.24
CA LEU A 171 -14.74 -3.88 -24.19
C LEU A 171 -15.81 -4.19 -23.14
N GLN A 172 -16.50 -3.15 -22.64
CA GLN A 172 -17.54 -3.31 -21.62
C GLN A 172 -18.76 -4.08 -22.14
N THR A 173 -19.08 -3.91 -23.43
CA THR A 173 -20.14 -4.68 -24.09
C THR A 173 -19.76 -6.15 -24.25
N ALA A 174 -18.47 -6.44 -24.48
CA ALA A 174 -17.98 -7.82 -24.58
C ALA A 174 -17.91 -8.53 -23.21
N SER A 175 -17.57 -7.81 -22.15
CA SER A 175 -17.54 -8.33 -20.78
C SER A 175 -17.83 -7.24 -19.76
N SER A 176 -18.83 -7.44 -18.91
CA SER A 176 -19.13 -6.53 -17.80
C SER A 176 -18.09 -6.58 -16.67
N GLU A 177 -17.20 -7.57 -16.70
CA GLU A 177 -16.07 -7.73 -15.76
C GLU A 177 -14.78 -7.08 -16.29
N ASP A 178 -14.83 -6.37 -17.41
CA ASP A 178 -13.66 -5.72 -17.99
C ASP A 178 -13.20 -4.50 -17.16
N THR A 179 -11.97 -4.57 -16.69
CA THR A 179 -11.36 -3.50 -15.88
C THR A 179 -10.70 -2.41 -16.74
N ILE A 180 -10.38 -2.69 -18.00
CA ILE A 180 -9.68 -1.77 -18.90
C ILE A 180 -10.63 -0.66 -19.36
N GLY A 181 -11.85 -1.02 -19.78
CA GLY A 181 -12.88 -0.08 -20.20
C GLY A 181 -13.20 0.92 -19.09
N THR A 182 -13.33 0.43 -17.86
CA THR A 182 -13.50 1.28 -16.67
C THR A 182 -12.30 2.21 -16.45
N GLU A 183 -11.07 1.71 -16.62
CA GLU A 183 -9.84 2.52 -16.50
C GLU A 183 -9.76 3.61 -17.57
N ILE A 184 -10.08 3.29 -18.83
CA ILE A 184 -10.08 4.25 -19.93
C ILE A 184 -11.11 5.37 -19.66
N VAL A 185 -12.32 5.01 -19.20
CA VAL A 185 -13.34 6.01 -18.83
C VAL A 185 -12.83 6.90 -17.69
N LYS A 186 -12.18 6.33 -16.67
CA LYS A 186 -11.55 7.12 -15.59
C LYS A 186 -10.51 8.09 -16.14
N ILE A 187 -9.66 7.67 -17.09
CA ILE A 187 -8.65 8.52 -17.74
C ILE A 187 -9.31 9.67 -18.51
N ILE A 188 -10.37 9.40 -19.26
CA ILE A 188 -11.12 10.42 -20.00
C ILE A 188 -11.67 11.46 -19.02
N LEU A 189 -12.36 11.01 -17.97
CA LEU A 189 -12.94 11.89 -16.95
C LEU A 189 -11.88 12.71 -16.21
N LEU A 190 -10.70 12.15 -15.94
CA LEU A 190 -9.58 12.89 -15.34
C LEU A 190 -8.91 13.88 -16.30
N THR A 191 -9.12 13.74 -17.61
CA THR A 191 -8.53 14.63 -18.63
C THR A 191 -9.41 15.87 -18.88
N ILE A 192 -10.74 15.71 -18.88
CA ILE A 192 -11.70 16.79 -19.17
C ILE A 192 -11.48 18.06 -18.32
N PRO A 193 -11.28 17.99 -16.99
CA PRO A 193 -11.04 19.18 -16.15
C PRO A 193 -9.84 20.01 -16.60
N TYR A 194 -8.75 19.36 -17.03
CA TYR A 194 -7.56 20.09 -17.49
C TYR A 194 -7.80 20.77 -18.84
N ILE A 195 -8.61 20.17 -19.72
CA ILE A 195 -9.06 20.79 -20.98
C ILE A 195 -9.85 22.08 -20.67
N MET A 196 -10.83 21.97 -19.77
CA MET A 196 -11.72 23.07 -19.41
C MET A 196 -10.99 24.19 -18.64
N ALA A 197 -9.96 23.84 -17.85
CA ALA A 197 -9.09 24.82 -17.20
C ALA A 197 -8.17 25.57 -18.19
N ALA A 198 -7.68 24.86 -19.22
CA ALA A 198 -6.77 25.41 -20.22
C ALA A 198 -7.49 26.29 -21.26
N ALA A 199 -8.72 25.94 -21.64
CA ALA A 199 -9.54 26.71 -22.58
C ALA A 199 -10.92 27.07 -22.00
N PRO A 200 -10.99 27.98 -21.00
CA PRO A 200 -12.24 28.32 -20.32
C PRO A 200 -13.31 28.85 -21.28
N GLY A 201 -14.55 28.38 -21.11
CA GLY A 201 -15.69 28.77 -21.94
C GLY A 201 -15.71 28.17 -23.35
N GLN A 202 -14.67 27.44 -23.75
CA GLN A 202 -14.61 26.69 -25.00
C GLN A 202 -14.93 25.22 -24.74
N PHE A 203 -15.44 24.52 -25.75
CA PHE A 203 -15.67 23.06 -25.72
C PHE A 203 -16.66 22.51 -24.67
N GLN A 204 -17.44 23.37 -23.99
CA GLN A 204 -18.41 22.95 -22.97
C GLN A 204 -19.40 21.89 -23.49
N GLN A 205 -19.91 22.06 -24.73
CA GLN A 205 -20.82 21.08 -25.34
C GLN A 205 -20.13 19.74 -25.59
N LYS A 206 -18.88 19.74 -26.08
CA LYS A 206 -18.11 18.51 -26.33
C LYS A 206 -17.82 17.76 -25.02
N ALA A 207 -17.50 18.50 -23.96
CA ALA A 207 -17.34 17.92 -22.62
C ALA A 207 -18.65 17.30 -22.12
N ALA A 208 -19.79 17.97 -22.32
CA ALA A 208 -21.11 17.44 -21.95
C ALA A 208 -21.45 16.17 -22.75
N ASP A 209 -21.31 16.20 -24.09
CA ASP A 209 -21.60 15.06 -24.96
C ASP A 209 -20.76 13.82 -24.59
N LEU A 210 -19.48 14.03 -24.26
CA LEU A 210 -18.58 12.96 -23.85
C LEU A 210 -18.90 12.45 -22.45
N MET A 211 -19.29 13.33 -21.51
CA MET A 211 -19.74 12.91 -20.18
C MET A 211 -21.05 12.11 -20.22
N ASP A 212 -21.97 12.45 -21.10
CA ASP A 212 -23.22 11.70 -21.31
C ASP A 212 -22.94 10.28 -21.80
N LYS A 213 -21.92 10.13 -22.66
CA LYS A 213 -21.44 8.82 -23.12
C LYS A 213 -20.79 8.02 -22.01
N THR A 214 -19.87 8.63 -21.26
CA THR A 214 -19.15 7.93 -20.17
C THR A 214 -20.07 7.50 -19.05
N ASP A 215 -21.19 8.19 -18.82
CA ASP A 215 -22.16 7.87 -17.78
C ASP A 215 -22.69 6.42 -17.87
N ILE A 216 -22.83 5.89 -19.09
CA ILE A 216 -23.29 4.52 -19.33
C ILE A 216 -22.39 3.49 -18.64
N ILE A 217 -21.08 3.72 -18.64
CA ILE A 217 -20.09 2.82 -18.00
C ILE A 217 -19.84 3.26 -16.56
N ALA A 218 -19.70 4.57 -16.33
CA ALA A 218 -19.31 5.11 -15.04
C ALA A 218 -20.39 4.95 -13.96
N SER A 219 -21.67 4.91 -14.31
CA SER A 219 -22.77 4.78 -13.34
C SER A 219 -23.10 3.35 -12.93
N GLU A 220 -22.55 2.33 -13.61
CA GLU A 220 -22.74 0.94 -13.24
C GLU A 220 -21.62 0.46 -12.28
N PRO A 221 -21.96 -0.11 -11.11
CA PRO A 221 -20.94 -0.65 -10.21
C PRO A 221 -20.30 -1.90 -10.81
N HIS A 222 -18.97 -1.94 -10.82
CA HIS A 222 -18.22 -3.08 -11.34
C HIS A 222 -18.46 -4.33 -10.48
N ALA A 223 -18.53 -5.52 -11.08
CA ALA A 223 -18.80 -6.79 -10.39
C ALA A 223 -17.85 -7.06 -9.20
N LEU A 224 -16.57 -6.70 -9.37
CA LEU A 224 -15.53 -6.84 -8.33
C LEU A 224 -15.57 -5.79 -7.21
N GLN A 225 -16.39 -4.73 -7.30
CA GLN A 225 -16.38 -3.61 -6.35
C GLN A 225 -16.67 -4.06 -4.91
N ALA A 226 -17.62 -4.98 -4.72
CA ALA A 226 -17.98 -5.48 -3.38
C ALA A 226 -16.81 -6.20 -2.66
N LEU A 227 -15.90 -6.81 -3.43
CA LEU A 227 -14.72 -7.48 -2.88
C LEU A 227 -13.69 -6.48 -2.36
N VAL A 228 -13.58 -5.31 -2.99
CA VAL A 228 -12.58 -4.27 -2.69
C VAL A 228 -13.11 -3.13 -1.82
N ASP A 229 -14.36 -3.19 -1.39
CA ASP A 229 -14.93 -2.22 -0.46
C ASP A 229 -14.24 -2.33 0.93
N PRO A 230 -13.74 -1.22 1.49
CA PRO A 230 -12.98 -1.20 2.74
C PRO A 230 -13.85 -1.47 3.99
N TYR A 231 -15.17 -1.36 3.90
CA TYR A 231 -16.09 -1.54 5.01
C TYR A 231 -17.04 -2.72 4.79
N HIS A 232 -17.48 -3.34 5.87
CA HIS A 232 -18.53 -4.34 5.79
C HIS A 232 -19.89 -3.67 5.52
N PRO A 233 -20.73 -4.25 4.64
CA PRO A 233 -22.08 -3.76 4.44
C PRO A 233 -22.85 -3.89 5.76
N ASP A 234 -23.33 -2.76 6.28
CA ASP A 234 -24.17 -2.74 7.48
C ASP A 234 -25.63 -2.86 7.07
N PRO A 235 -26.33 -3.96 7.40
CA PRO A 235 -27.74 -4.13 7.05
C PRO A 235 -28.68 -3.20 7.82
N SER A 236 -28.21 -2.50 8.87
CA SER A 236 -29.02 -1.69 9.77
C SER A 236 -28.90 -0.17 9.57
N SER A 237 -27.92 0.30 8.78
CA SER A 237 -27.75 1.73 8.53
C SER A 237 -28.31 2.13 7.16
N GLU A 238 -29.38 2.92 7.15
CA GLU A 238 -29.77 3.71 5.96
C GLU A 238 -28.67 4.71 5.55
N SER A 239 -27.70 4.98 6.44
CA SER A 239 -26.56 5.86 6.24
C SER A 239 -25.23 5.15 5.97
N ALA A 240 -25.22 3.85 5.62
CA ALA A 240 -24.00 3.27 5.07
C ALA A 240 -23.71 4.07 3.80
N THR A 241 -22.75 4.99 3.86
CA THR A 241 -22.20 5.64 2.68
C THR A 241 -21.74 4.52 1.75
N THR A 242 -22.59 4.14 0.79
CA THR A 242 -22.28 3.15 -0.21
C THR A 242 -20.97 3.59 -0.82
N SER A 243 -19.91 2.82 -0.58
CA SER A 243 -18.56 3.16 -1.00
C SER A 243 -18.55 3.29 -2.52
N LEU A 244 -18.61 4.53 -3.01
CA LEU A 244 -18.66 4.84 -4.43
C LEU A 244 -17.34 4.43 -5.08
N SER A 245 -17.42 3.84 -6.26
CA SER A 245 -16.23 3.69 -7.09
C SER A 245 -15.72 5.08 -7.47
N LEU A 246 -14.41 5.23 -7.62
CA LEU A 246 -13.80 6.50 -8.00
C LEU A 246 -14.33 6.99 -9.35
N CYS A 247 -14.61 6.07 -10.28
CA CYS A 247 -15.18 6.40 -11.59
C CYS A 247 -16.60 6.98 -11.46
N MET A 248 -17.49 6.32 -10.70
CA MET A 248 -18.84 6.83 -10.40
C MET A 248 -18.79 8.20 -9.71
N LEU A 249 -17.90 8.34 -8.73
CA LEU A 249 -17.72 9.55 -7.96
C LEU A 249 -17.28 10.71 -8.86
N LEU A 250 -16.28 10.46 -9.70
CA LEU A 250 -15.75 11.45 -10.63
C LEU A 250 -16.80 11.88 -11.66
N GLN A 251 -17.55 10.94 -12.23
CA GLN A 251 -18.65 11.24 -13.16
C GLN A 251 -19.65 12.24 -12.54
N LYS A 252 -20.13 11.97 -11.32
CA LYS A 252 -21.06 12.85 -10.60
C LYS A 252 -20.44 14.21 -10.28
N GLN A 253 -19.20 14.22 -9.82
CA GLN A 253 -18.48 15.46 -9.49
C GLN A 253 -18.30 16.35 -10.72
N LEU A 254 -18.00 15.78 -11.88
CA LEU A 254 -17.83 16.53 -13.12
C LEU A 254 -19.14 17.08 -13.66
N GLN A 255 -20.23 16.33 -13.57
CA GLN A 255 -21.57 16.83 -13.91
C GLN A 255 -21.96 18.02 -13.00
N ALA A 256 -21.67 17.93 -11.69
CA ALA A 256 -21.90 19.03 -10.76
C ALA A 256 -21.00 20.24 -11.07
N GLU A 257 -19.73 20.02 -11.41
CA GLU A 257 -18.79 21.08 -11.77
C GLU A 257 -19.15 21.77 -13.09
N ALA A 258 -19.67 21.01 -14.07
CA ALA A 258 -20.18 21.56 -15.32
C ALA A 258 -21.34 22.53 -15.10
N SER A 259 -22.23 22.24 -14.13
CA SER A 259 -23.32 23.15 -13.75
C SER A 259 -22.84 24.47 -13.15
N LYS A 260 -21.61 24.50 -12.62
CA LYS A 260 -20.92 25.69 -12.08
C LYS A 260 -20.04 26.38 -13.11
N ASN A 261 -20.19 26.06 -14.40
CA ASN A 261 -19.38 26.59 -15.50
C ASN A 261 -17.87 26.27 -15.38
N TRP A 262 -17.51 25.11 -14.82
CA TRP A 262 -16.12 24.66 -14.75
C TRP A 262 -15.19 25.65 -14.01
N GLU A 263 -15.59 26.04 -12.80
CA GLU A 263 -14.81 26.94 -11.95
C GLU A 263 -13.44 26.34 -11.64
N LEU A 264 -13.40 25.03 -11.35
CA LEU A 264 -12.19 24.22 -11.18
C LEU A 264 -11.17 24.88 -10.24
N THR A 265 -11.67 25.32 -9.08
CA THR A 265 -10.94 26.19 -8.14
C THR A 265 -9.63 25.60 -7.63
N CYS A 266 -9.44 24.28 -7.69
CA CYS A 266 -8.19 23.64 -7.25
C CYS A 266 -7.11 23.53 -8.33
N ILE A 267 -7.45 23.57 -9.63
CA ILE A 267 -6.47 23.38 -10.71
C ILE A 267 -5.68 24.67 -10.93
N PRO A 268 -4.34 24.66 -10.84
CA PRO A 268 -3.55 25.85 -11.11
C PRO A 268 -3.63 26.19 -12.60
N ARG A 269 -3.71 27.49 -12.92
CA ARG A 269 -3.72 28.01 -14.29
C ARG A 269 -2.48 28.88 -14.55
N PRO A 270 -1.27 28.30 -14.60
CA PRO A 270 -0.03 29.07 -14.71
C PRO A 270 0.18 29.76 -16.07
N TRP A 271 -0.75 29.63 -17.01
CA TRP A 271 -0.82 30.44 -18.22
C TRP A 271 -1.63 31.74 -18.02
N ASN A 272 -2.39 31.86 -16.93
CA ASN A 272 -3.02 33.12 -16.53
C ASN A 272 -1.99 33.96 -15.78
N MET A 273 -1.14 34.66 -16.55
CA MET A 273 -0.10 35.53 -15.98
C MET A 273 -0.69 36.58 -15.03
N PRO A 274 0.07 37.05 -14.02
CA PRO A 274 -0.38 38.12 -13.12
C PRO A 274 -0.90 39.35 -13.89
N LEU A 275 -1.87 40.06 -13.31
CA LEU A 275 -2.51 41.24 -13.93
C LEU A 275 -1.52 42.35 -14.29
N GLU A 276 -0.33 42.36 -13.66
CA GLU A 276 0.73 43.31 -13.99
C GLU A 276 1.39 43.02 -15.37
N GLU A 277 1.15 41.85 -15.97
CA GLU A 277 1.81 41.37 -17.19
C GLU A 277 0.87 41.34 -18.41
N ILE A 278 0.16 42.44 -18.65
CA ILE A 278 -0.86 42.58 -19.70
C ILE A 278 -0.34 42.17 -21.10
N GLU A 279 0.91 42.53 -21.44
CA GLU A 279 1.50 42.18 -22.74
C GLU A 279 1.68 40.66 -22.91
N ALA A 280 2.03 39.95 -21.84
CA ALA A 280 2.18 38.49 -21.88
C ALA A 280 0.81 37.81 -22.03
N GLN A 281 -0.22 38.34 -21.37
CA GLN A 281 -1.60 37.85 -21.51
C GLN A 281 -2.12 38.03 -22.95
N ASP A 282 -1.91 39.20 -23.56
CA ASP A 282 -2.33 39.47 -24.94
C ASP A 282 -1.60 38.58 -25.96
N LYS A 283 -0.30 38.35 -25.75
CA LYS A 283 0.50 37.42 -26.57
C LYS A 283 0.01 35.98 -26.47
N LEU A 284 -0.36 35.52 -25.26
CA LEU A 284 -0.90 34.18 -25.05
C LEU A 284 -2.29 34.02 -25.67
N ALA A 285 -3.15 35.04 -25.58
CA ALA A 285 -4.49 35.02 -26.18
C ALA A 285 -4.45 34.92 -27.72
N ASN A 286 -3.42 35.51 -28.34
CA ASN A 286 -3.22 35.52 -29.80
C ASN A 286 -2.13 34.55 -30.27
N ALA A 287 -1.74 33.57 -29.43
CA ALA A 287 -0.68 32.63 -29.75
C ALA A 287 -1.04 31.75 -30.96
N PRO A 288 -0.06 31.35 -31.79
CA PRO A 288 -0.29 30.43 -32.90
C PRO A 288 -0.90 29.11 -32.44
N LYS A 289 -1.80 28.57 -33.27
CA LYS A 289 -2.39 27.25 -33.08
C LYS A 289 -1.62 26.19 -33.87
N HIS A 290 -1.65 24.97 -33.37
CA HIS A 290 -0.90 23.84 -33.89
C HIS A 290 -1.81 22.63 -34.10
N ALA A 291 -1.59 21.91 -35.19
CA ALA A 291 -2.26 20.63 -35.43
C ALA A 291 -1.68 19.56 -34.49
N LEU A 292 -2.53 18.86 -33.76
CA LEU A 292 -2.13 17.68 -32.99
C LEU A 292 -1.84 16.52 -33.97
N PRO A 293 -0.63 15.92 -33.95
CA PRO A 293 -0.36 14.72 -34.75
C PRO A 293 -1.33 13.60 -34.41
N THR A 294 -1.72 12.81 -35.41
CA THR A 294 -2.63 11.66 -35.20
C THR A 294 -2.02 10.66 -34.23
N ILE A 295 -2.79 10.28 -33.21
CA ILE A 295 -2.45 9.24 -32.23
C ILE A 295 -3.38 8.06 -32.52
N SER A 296 -2.84 6.95 -32.99
CA SER A 296 -3.64 5.79 -33.39
C SER A 296 -3.93 4.90 -32.18
N ILE A 297 -5.18 4.45 -32.02
CA ILE A 297 -5.51 3.47 -30.98
C ILE A 297 -5.48 2.06 -31.60
N PRO A 298 -4.71 1.11 -31.03
CA PRO A 298 -4.71 -0.28 -31.47
C PRO A 298 -6.13 -0.87 -31.50
N SER A 299 -6.37 -1.82 -32.42
CA SER A 299 -7.65 -2.52 -32.50
C SER A 299 -7.94 -3.35 -31.24
N THR A 300 -6.89 -3.89 -30.62
CA THR A 300 -6.96 -4.65 -29.39
C THR A 300 -6.18 -3.90 -28.32
N VAL A 301 -6.88 -3.53 -27.27
CA VAL A 301 -6.33 -2.84 -26.11
C VAL A 301 -6.05 -3.85 -25.00
N ILE A 302 -4.93 -3.71 -24.29
CA ILE A 302 -4.47 -4.67 -23.28
C ILE A 302 -4.38 -4.03 -21.89
N THR A 303 -4.55 -4.82 -20.83
CA THR A 303 -4.42 -4.37 -19.43
C THR A 303 -3.03 -3.81 -19.14
N GLY A 304 -2.01 -4.36 -19.78
CA GLY A 304 -0.61 -4.00 -19.55
C GLY A 304 -0.03 -4.65 -18.30
N PRO A 305 1.16 -4.21 -17.86
CA PRO A 305 1.93 -4.90 -16.80
C PRO A 305 1.37 -4.70 -15.38
N ARG A 306 0.43 -3.78 -15.19
CA ARG A 306 -0.17 -3.46 -13.90
C ARG A 306 -1.59 -3.99 -13.86
N PRO A 307 -1.94 -4.89 -12.92
CA PRO A 307 -3.30 -5.37 -12.81
C PRO A 307 -4.23 -4.21 -12.43
N LEU A 308 -5.40 -4.17 -13.06
CA LEU A 308 -6.41 -3.14 -12.86
C LEU A 308 -7.55 -3.72 -12.00
N PHE A 309 -8.03 -2.93 -11.05
CA PHE A 309 -9.17 -3.27 -10.21
C PHE A 309 -10.03 -2.02 -9.99
N PRO A 310 -11.34 -2.18 -9.73
CA PRO A 310 -12.17 -1.05 -9.34
C PRO A 310 -11.59 -0.36 -8.11
N GLU A 311 -11.43 0.96 -8.21
CA GLU A 311 -10.96 1.78 -7.09
C GLU A 311 -12.16 2.31 -6.32
N VAL A 312 -12.14 2.12 -5.00
CA VAL A 312 -13.15 2.65 -4.08
C VAL A 312 -12.57 3.86 -3.36
N TYR A 313 -13.35 4.94 -3.29
CA TYR A 313 -12.91 6.13 -2.54
C TYR A 313 -12.80 5.82 -1.04
N PHE A 314 -11.65 6.12 -0.46
CA PHE A 314 -11.37 5.94 0.97
C PHE A 314 -10.73 7.20 1.55
N SER A 315 -11.26 7.62 2.70
CA SER A 315 -10.70 8.71 3.49
C SER A 315 -10.68 8.35 4.98
N VAL A 316 -9.61 8.77 5.66
CA VAL A 316 -9.45 8.69 7.12
C VAL A 316 -9.95 9.96 7.84
N TYR A 317 -10.53 10.89 7.09
CA TYR A 317 -11.12 12.13 7.57
C TYR A 317 -12.58 12.29 7.12
N ALA A 318 -13.23 11.18 6.76
CA ALA A 318 -14.66 11.16 6.52
C ALA A 318 -15.45 11.49 7.80
N ASP A 319 -16.68 11.99 7.62
CA ASP A 319 -17.66 12.27 8.67
C ASP A 319 -17.18 13.22 9.78
N GLN A 320 -16.27 14.15 9.45
CA GLN A 320 -15.84 15.20 10.37
C GLN A 320 -16.83 16.36 10.42
N GLU A 321 -17.00 16.98 11.59
CA GLU A 321 -17.84 18.17 11.76
C GLU A 321 -17.38 19.36 10.90
N VAL A 322 -16.07 19.47 10.66
CA VAL A 322 -15.46 20.49 9.81
C VAL A 322 -14.58 19.79 8.79
N GLU A 323 -14.82 20.07 7.51
CA GLU A 323 -14.11 19.45 6.40
C GLU A 323 -12.67 19.95 6.32
N SER A 324 -11.70 19.15 6.77
CA SER A 324 -10.28 19.47 6.61
C SER A 324 -9.65 18.88 5.35
N VAL A 325 -10.41 18.07 4.61
CA VAL A 325 -10.12 17.55 3.28
C VAL A 325 -11.29 17.84 2.34
N PRO A 326 -11.09 17.88 1.03
CA PRO A 326 -12.20 18.08 0.09
C PRO A 326 -13.26 16.99 0.22
N SER A 327 -14.53 17.39 0.35
CA SER A 327 -15.65 16.45 0.42
C SER A 327 -15.85 15.69 -0.89
N THR A 328 -16.54 14.56 -0.83
CA THR A 328 -16.88 13.74 -1.99
C THR A 328 -17.80 14.45 -2.99
N ASP A 329 -18.44 15.56 -2.61
CA ASP A 329 -19.24 16.37 -3.53
C ASP A 329 -18.37 17.30 -4.38
N SER A 330 -17.14 17.56 -3.94
CA SER A 330 -16.18 18.41 -4.64
C SER A 330 -15.28 17.60 -5.58
N VAL A 331 -15.18 18.02 -6.84
CA VAL A 331 -14.25 17.43 -7.82
C VAL A 331 -12.79 17.51 -7.37
N ALA A 332 -12.46 18.47 -6.49
CA ALA A 332 -11.13 18.61 -5.91
C ALA A 332 -10.69 17.34 -5.14
N SER A 333 -11.65 16.60 -4.54
CA SER A 333 -11.35 15.36 -3.82
C SER A 333 -10.78 14.26 -4.70
N SER A 334 -11.17 14.22 -5.97
CA SER A 334 -10.67 13.25 -6.96
C SER A 334 -9.42 13.77 -7.67
N LEU A 335 -9.40 15.05 -8.08
CA LEU A 335 -8.29 15.63 -8.83
C LEU A 335 -7.00 15.75 -8.01
N ILE A 336 -7.10 16.21 -6.76
CA ILE A 336 -5.94 16.29 -5.86
C ILE A 336 -5.43 14.88 -5.54
N ARG A 337 -6.35 13.94 -5.28
CA ARG A 337 -6.03 12.53 -5.01
C ARG A 337 -5.29 11.88 -6.16
N ASP A 338 -5.73 12.11 -7.39
CA ASP A 338 -5.11 11.53 -8.58
C ASP A 338 -3.67 12.05 -8.78
N GLY A 339 -3.44 13.36 -8.70
CA GLY A 339 -2.10 13.95 -8.84
C GLY A 339 -1.12 13.46 -7.75
N LEU A 340 -1.60 13.31 -6.52
CA LEU A 340 -0.78 12.80 -5.42
C LEU A 340 -0.55 11.29 -5.50
N THR A 341 -1.53 10.51 -5.96
CA THR A 341 -1.38 9.06 -6.18
C THR A 341 -0.27 8.79 -7.18
N ASP A 342 -0.27 9.47 -8.32
CA ASP A 342 0.79 9.32 -9.33
C ASP A 342 2.15 9.77 -8.78
N THR A 343 2.20 10.83 -7.98
CA THR A 343 3.46 11.31 -7.36
C THR A 343 4.01 10.32 -6.35
N ILE A 344 3.16 9.79 -5.45
CA ILE A 344 3.56 8.81 -4.44
C ILE A 344 4.10 7.54 -5.10
N ASN A 345 3.44 7.07 -6.16
CA ASN A 345 3.79 5.81 -6.80
C ASN A 345 4.95 5.98 -7.81
N GLY A 346 5.02 7.11 -8.52
CA GLY A 346 6.12 7.44 -9.44
C GLY A 346 7.46 7.64 -8.73
N LEU A 347 7.45 8.23 -7.53
CA LEU A 347 8.67 8.52 -6.76
C LEU A 347 8.99 7.47 -5.68
N HIS A 348 8.44 6.25 -5.78
CA HIS A 348 8.55 5.23 -4.74
C HIS A 348 10.00 4.83 -4.37
N PHE A 349 10.94 5.00 -5.31
CA PHE A 349 12.36 4.77 -5.08
C PHE A 349 13.02 5.79 -4.13
N ASN A 350 12.39 6.94 -3.88
CA ASN A 350 12.94 8.02 -3.06
C ASN A 350 11.91 8.63 -2.11
N ARG A 351 11.69 7.97 -0.97
CA ARG A 351 10.78 8.43 0.09
C ARG A 351 11.02 9.86 0.59
N ASN A 352 12.25 10.38 0.54
CA ASN A 352 12.57 11.73 0.98
C ASN A 352 12.05 12.78 -0.01
N ALA A 353 12.13 12.48 -1.31
CA ALA A 353 11.55 13.32 -2.34
C ALA A 353 10.02 13.29 -2.25
N THR A 354 9.42 12.09 -2.16
CA THR A 354 7.97 11.94 -1.99
C THR A 354 7.45 12.73 -0.80
N ALA A 355 8.05 12.55 0.39
CA ALA A 355 7.63 13.26 1.58
C ALA A 355 7.74 14.79 1.46
N ARG A 356 8.74 15.29 0.72
CA ARG A 356 8.88 16.73 0.43
C ARG A 356 7.73 17.23 -0.45
N TYR A 357 7.44 16.56 -1.56
CA TYR A 357 6.31 16.91 -2.44
C TYR A 357 4.97 16.93 -1.70
N LEU A 358 4.76 15.98 -0.79
CA LEU A 358 3.55 15.93 0.03
C LEU A 358 3.45 17.09 1.04
N ILE A 359 4.58 17.57 1.57
CA ILE A 359 4.61 18.71 2.49
C ILE A 359 4.47 20.04 1.73
N ASP A 360 5.00 20.09 0.52
CA ASP A 360 4.97 21.24 -0.37
C ASP A 360 3.75 21.24 -1.31
N LEU A 361 2.70 20.51 -0.92
CA LEU A 361 1.50 20.28 -1.74
C LEU A 361 0.84 21.56 -2.24
N ASP A 362 0.76 22.58 -1.38
CA ASP A 362 0.17 23.89 -1.66
C ASP A 362 0.88 24.65 -2.79
N CYS A 363 2.13 24.32 -3.13
CA CYS A 363 2.84 24.93 -4.26
C CYS A 363 2.31 24.50 -5.63
N TYR A 364 1.61 23.36 -5.70
CA TYR A 364 1.24 22.71 -6.96
C TYR A 364 -0.24 22.83 -7.32
N PHE A 365 -1.03 23.48 -6.47
CA PHE A 365 -2.47 23.71 -6.70
C PHE A 365 -2.76 25.22 -6.73
N ALA A 366 -3.95 25.59 -7.15
CA ALA A 366 -4.33 27.00 -7.24
C ALA A 366 -4.29 27.70 -5.87
N ASP A 367 -4.04 29.01 -5.88
CA ASP A 367 -4.09 29.84 -4.68
C ASP A 367 -5.45 29.69 -3.98
N ASP A 368 -5.47 29.80 -2.65
CA ASP A 368 -6.64 29.61 -1.79
C ASP A 368 -7.27 28.19 -1.79
N THR A 369 -6.69 27.21 -2.51
CA THR A 369 -7.11 25.79 -2.39
C THR A 369 -6.92 25.25 -0.98
N PHE A 370 -5.84 25.64 -0.32
CA PHE A 370 -5.46 25.15 1.00
C PHE A 370 -5.29 26.30 2.00
N LEU A 371 -5.59 26.02 3.26
CA LEU A 371 -5.15 26.86 4.36
C LEU A 371 -3.63 26.82 4.49
N LYS A 372 -3.11 27.82 5.21
CA LYS A 372 -1.71 27.85 5.60
C LYS A 372 -1.36 26.57 6.37
N ARG A 373 -0.21 25.98 6.02
CA ARG A 373 0.34 24.79 6.67
C ARG A 373 0.40 24.96 8.19
N ALA A 374 0.15 23.87 8.92
CA ALA A 374 0.18 23.81 10.39
C ALA A 374 -0.88 24.66 11.12
N THR A 375 -1.91 25.16 10.42
CA THR A 375 -3.07 25.79 11.07
C THR A 375 -3.77 24.78 12.00
N PRO A 376 -3.96 25.05 13.30
CA PRO A 376 -4.64 24.12 14.21
C PRO A 376 -6.04 23.73 13.73
N PHE A 377 -6.46 22.48 13.97
CA PHE A 377 -7.77 21.98 13.52
C PHE A 377 -8.94 22.76 14.15
N ASP A 378 -8.82 23.19 15.41
CA ASP A 378 -9.87 23.95 16.10
C ASP A 378 -10.10 25.34 15.49
N GLU A 379 -9.09 25.89 14.79
CA GLU A 379 -9.20 27.18 14.11
C GLU A 379 -9.97 27.09 12.79
N LEU A 380 -10.22 25.89 12.25
CA LEU A 380 -10.98 25.71 11.01
C LEU A 380 -12.42 26.23 11.13
N ARG A 381 -13.01 26.15 12.33
CA ARG A 381 -14.36 26.69 12.61
C ARG A 381 -14.45 28.21 12.48
N ASN A 382 -13.30 28.90 12.55
CA ASN A 382 -13.22 30.35 12.43
C ASN A 382 -12.94 30.80 10.99
N ALA A 383 -12.85 29.87 10.03
CA ALA A 383 -12.64 30.21 8.63
C ALA A 383 -13.83 31.03 8.10
N ALA A 384 -13.53 32.06 7.31
CA ALA A 384 -14.56 32.89 6.71
C ALA A 384 -15.46 32.06 5.77
N PRO A 385 -16.79 32.29 5.74
CA PRO A 385 -17.68 31.59 4.83
C PRO A 385 -17.21 31.68 3.37
N GLY A 386 -17.20 30.56 2.66
CA GLY A 386 -16.77 30.48 1.26
C GLY A 386 -15.26 30.38 1.04
N ARG A 387 -14.43 30.34 2.10
CA ARG A 387 -13.00 29.97 1.98
C ARG A 387 -12.79 28.49 2.24
N SER A 388 -11.74 27.95 1.64
CA SER A 388 -11.28 26.58 1.91
C SER A 388 -10.89 26.42 3.38
N THR A 389 -11.34 25.31 3.97
CA THR A 389 -10.90 24.80 5.27
C THR A 389 -9.88 23.68 5.14
N TRP A 390 -9.46 23.36 3.91
CA TRP A 390 -8.65 22.18 3.64
C TRP A 390 -7.22 22.37 4.10
N LYS A 391 -6.71 21.38 4.80
CA LYS A 391 -5.35 21.36 5.33
C LYS A 391 -4.47 20.52 4.39
N PRO A 392 -3.36 21.05 3.86
CA PRO A 392 -2.52 20.30 2.93
C PRO A 392 -1.92 19.06 3.59
N GLU A 393 -1.57 19.14 4.88
CA GLU A 393 -1.10 17.98 5.66
C GLU A 393 -2.15 16.88 5.82
N ASP A 394 -3.44 17.22 5.93
CA ASP A 394 -4.51 16.22 6.06
C ASP A 394 -4.73 15.53 4.72
N VAL A 395 -4.81 16.28 3.63
CA VAL A 395 -4.93 15.70 2.29
C VAL A 395 -3.74 14.78 1.97
N ALA A 396 -2.52 15.19 2.31
CA ALA A 396 -1.34 14.35 2.14
C ALA A 396 -1.42 13.04 2.96
N VAL A 397 -1.78 13.12 4.24
CA VAL A 397 -1.93 11.94 5.10
C VAL A 397 -3.05 11.02 4.61
N ASP A 398 -4.18 11.61 4.19
CA ASP A 398 -5.36 10.89 3.69
C ASP A 398 -5.02 10.00 2.50
N ILE A 399 -4.29 10.56 1.53
CA ILE A 399 -3.99 9.86 0.28
C ILE A 399 -2.93 8.77 0.49
N VAL A 400 -1.94 8.99 1.38
CA VAL A 400 -1.00 7.93 1.73
C VAL A 400 -1.74 6.76 2.42
N PHE A 401 -2.71 7.05 3.28
CA PHE A 401 -3.56 6.00 3.86
C PHE A 401 -4.45 5.33 2.81
N ALA A 402 -5.06 6.08 1.90
CA ALA A 402 -5.86 5.50 0.83
C ALA A 402 -5.07 4.53 -0.07
N GLN A 403 -3.81 4.87 -0.35
CA GLN A 403 -2.90 3.97 -1.07
C GLN A 403 -2.51 2.74 -0.21
N LEU A 404 -2.16 2.95 1.06
CA LEU A 404 -1.84 1.85 1.98
C LEU A 404 -3.02 0.88 2.19
N PHE A 405 -4.24 1.40 2.12
CA PHE A 405 -5.50 0.69 2.34
C PHE A 405 -6.19 0.27 1.03
N GLN A 406 -5.50 0.41 -0.11
CA GLN A 406 -6.04 -0.04 -1.40
C GLN A 406 -6.23 -1.56 -1.40
N LEU A 407 -7.44 -1.99 -1.73
CA LEU A 407 -7.78 -3.38 -2.02
C LEU A 407 -7.81 -3.57 -3.55
N PRO A 408 -7.37 -4.73 -4.05
CA PRO A 408 -6.95 -5.90 -3.29
C PRO A 408 -5.54 -5.83 -2.69
N ALA A 409 -4.66 -5.07 -3.32
CA ALA A 409 -3.30 -4.84 -2.86
C ALA A 409 -2.88 -3.40 -3.19
N PRO A 410 -2.02 -2.79 -2.37
CA PRO A 410 -1.39 -1.53 -2.74
C PRO A 410 -0.37 -1.79 -3.85
N GLU A 411 -0.06 -0.76 -4.64
CA GLU A 411 0.92 -0.86 -5.73
C GLU A 411 2.33 -1.19 -5.22
N HIS A 412 2.73 -0.58 -4.12
CA HIS A 412 4.06 -0.76 -3.52
C HIS A 412 3.99 -1.57 -2.22
N LYS A 413 5.15 -2.08 -1.79
CA LYS A 413 5.26 -2.77 -0.49
C LYS A 413 4.82 -1.84 0.64
N LEU A 414 4.07 -2.36 1.62
CA LEU A 414 3.53 -1.60 2.76
C LEU A 414 4.57 -0.70 3.44
N VAL A 415 5.79 -1.24 3.66
CA VAL A 415 6.91 -0.53 4.30
C VAL A 415 7.28 0.79 3.62
N TYR A 416 7.02 0.94 2.31
CA TYR A 416 7.24 2.19 1.59
C TYR A 416 6.34 3.29 2.15
N TYR A 417 5.01 3.07 2.21
CA TYR A 417 4.06 4.04 2.74
C TYR A 417 4.31 4.35 4.23
N HIS A 418 4.71 3.34 5.02
CA HIS A 418 5.12 3.56 6.42
C HIS A 418 6.31 4.54 6.50
N SER A 419 7.29 4.35 5.61
CA SER A 419 8.48 5.17 5.56
C SER A 419 8.17 6.59 5.07
N VAL A 420 7.28 6.76 4.08
CA VAL A 420 6.85 8.08 3.60
C VAL A 420 6.20 8.90 4.71
N LEU A 421 5.23 8.32 5.45
CA LEU A 421 4.60 9.00 6.59
C LEU A 421 5.61 9.32 7.71
N THR A 422 6.56 8.42 7.94
CA THR A 422 7.64 8.63 8.93
C THR A 422 8.53 9.80 8.52
N GLU A 423 8.97 9.89 7.26
CA GLU A 423 9.78 11.01 6.78
C GLU A 423 8.97 12.32 6.76
N ALA A 424 7.69 12.28 6.35
CA ALA A 424 6.83 13.46 6.39
C ALA A 424 6.69 14.01 7.83
N CYS A 425 6.51 13.12 8.81
CA CYS A 425 6.43 13.50 10.22
C CYS A 425 7.76 14.05 10.77
N LYS A 426 8.91 13.62 10.25
CA LYS A 426 10.23 14.19 10.61
C LYS A 426 10.45 15.57 10.00
N LEU A 427 10.01 15.76 8.75
CA LEU A 427 10.17 17.01 8.02
C LEU A 427 9.25 18.14 8.53
N ALA A 428 8.00 17.81 8.86
CA ALA A 428 7.00 18.78 9.32
C ALA A 428 6.20 18.28 10.55
N PRO A 429 6.86 18.05 11.71
CA PRO A 429 6.22 17.44 12.88
C PRO A 429 5.02 18.23 13.41
N ALA A 430 5.08 19.57 13.38
CA ALA A 430 4.02 20.43 13.88
C ALA A 430 2.71 20.34 13.04
N ALA A 431 2.81 19.99 11.76
CA ALA A 431 1.65 19.84 10.87
C ALA A 431 1.20 18.37 10.78
N ILE A 432 2.14 17.46 10.52
CA ILE A 432 1.83 16.06 10.20
C ILE A 432 1.46 15.25 11.43
N ALA A 433 2.10 15.46 12.60
CA ALA A 433 1.82 14.63 13.77
C ALA A 433 0.38 14.82 14.32
N PRO A 434 -0.17 16.05 14.44
CA PRO A 434 -1.58 16.23 14.80
C PRO A 434 -2.55 15.62 13.78
N SER A 435 -2.22 15.71 12.48
CA SER A 435 -2.96 15.11 11.37
C SER A 435 -3.04 13.58 11.52
N LEU A 436 -1.88 12.91 11.63
CA LEU A 436 -1.78 11.48 11.88
C LEU A 436 -2.54 11.03 13.13
N GLY A 437 -2.48 11.81 14.22
CA GLY A 437 -3.23 11.51 15.43
C GLY A 437 -4.74 11.44 15.20
N ARG A 438 -5.31 12.29 14.33
CA ARG A 438 -6.74 12.22 13.96
C ARG A 438 -7.03 11.02 13.07
N ALA A 439 -6.19 10.74 12.08
CA ALA A 439 -6.32 9.55 11.22
C ALA A 439 -6.27 8.24 12.02
N ILE A 440 -5.36 8.12 13.00
CA ILE A 440 -5.25 6.95 13.89
C ILE A 440 -6.56 6.73 14.66
N ARG A 441 -7.15 7.79 15.22
CA ARG A 441 -8.43 7.70 15.95
C ARG A 441 -9.56 7.27 15.04
N TYR A 442 -9.62 7.83 13.82
CA TYR A 442 -10.60 7.40 12.83
C TYR A 442 -10.46 5.91 12.52
N LEU A 443 -9.25 5.43 12.22
CA LEU A 443 -8.99 4.03 11.90
C LEU A 443 -9.31 3.09 13.08
N TYR A 444 -8.96 3.48 14.31
CA TYR A 444 -9.27 2.72 15.51
C TYR A 444 -10.79 2.58 15.72
N ASN A 445 -11.52 3.70 15.67
CA ASN A 445 -12.98 3.72 15.86
C ASN A 445 -13.72 2.93 14.77
N ASN A 446 -13.17 2.88 13.56
CA ASN A 446 -13.76 2.15 12.44
C ASN A 446 -13.27 0.70 12.31
N SER A 447 -12.28 0.27 13.09
CA SER A 447 -11.74 -1.10 13.06
C SER A 447 -12.79 -2.21 13.19
N PRO A 448 -13.88 -2.08 13.98
CA PRO A 448 -14.91 -3.12 14.05
C PRO A 448 -15.66 -3.35 12.73
N ARG A 449 -15.87 -2.30 11.92
CA ARG A 449 -16.59 -2.38 10.64
C ARG A 449 -15.68 -2.43 9.41
N MET A 450 -14.39 -2.19 9.58
CA MET A 450 -13.39 -2.23 8.51
C MET A 450 -13.04 -3.68 8.13
N ASP A 451 -12.73 -3.89 6.85
CA ASP A 451 -12.21 -5.15 6.32
C ASP A 451 -11.02 -5.64 7.18
N LEU A 452 -10.96 -6.95 7.42
CA LEU A 452 -9.97 -7.52 8.34
C LEU A 452 -8.54 -7.39 7.80
N GLN A 453 -8.33 -7.50 6.50
CA GLN A 453 -7.00 -7.30 5.92
C GLN A 453 -6.54 -5.86 6.11
N LEU A 454 -7.45 -4.89 5.98
CA LEU A 454 -7.15 -3.47 6.24
C LEU A 454 -6.92 -3.19 7.73
N SER A 455 -7.69 -3.82 8.62
CA SER A 455 -7.47 -3.77 10.07
C SER A 455 -6.11 -4.34 10.46
N PHE A 456 -5.66 -5.39 9.78
CA PHE A 456 -4.34 -5.97 9.98
C PHE A 456 -3.22 -5.08 9.42
N ARG A 457 -3.39 -4.46 8.25
CA ARG A 457 -2.45 -3.45 7.73
C ARG A 457 -2.33 -2.23 8.65
N PHE A 458 -3.46 -1.77 9.20
CA PHE A 458 -3.47 -0.71 10.21
C PHE A 458 -2.64 -1.11 11.43
N LEU A 459 -2.86 -2.33 11.94
CA LEU A 459 -2.12 -2.88 13.07
C LEU A 459 -0.60 -2.92 12.81
N ASP A 460 -0.18 -3.40 11.63
CA ASP A 460 1.22 -3.42 11.21
C ASP A 460 1.82 -2.02 11.10
N TRP A 461 1.10 -1.11 10.45
CA TRP A 461 1.51 0.28 10.29
C TRP A 461 1.63 0.99 11.63
N PHE A 462 0.64 0.85 12.50
CA PHE A 462 0.59 1.53 13.80
C PHE A 462 1.78 1.11 14.67
N SER A 463 2.01 -0.20 14.81
CA SER A 463 3.12 -0.72 15.62
C SER A 463 4.48 -0.31 15.02
N HIS A 464 4.65 -0.43 13.70
CA HIS A 464 5.88 0.03 13.05
C HIS A 464 6.10 1.54 13.22
N HIS A 465 5.03 2.35 13.12
CA HIS A 465 5.11 3.79 13.35
C HIS A 465 5.55 4.10 14.78
N LEU A 466 4.90 3.53 15.81
CA LEU A 466 5.25 3.77 17.20
C LEU A 466 6.71 3.39 17.53
N SER A 467 7.21 2.28 16.99
CA SER A 467 8.63 1.89 17.17
C SER A 467 9.63 2.94 16.67
N ASN A 468 9.26 3.76 15.68
CA ASN A 468 10.08 4.85 15.14
C ASN A 468 9.96 6.16 15.96
N PHE A 469 8.96 6.26 16.84
CA PHE A 469 8.68 7.42 17.70
C PHE A 469 8.73 7.08 19.19
N GLY A 470 9.52 6.06 19.56
CA GLY A 470 9.80 5.76 20.96
C GLY A 470 8.70 4.99 21.69
N PHE A 471 7.82 4.30 20.97
CA PHE A 471 6.71 3.48 21.51
C PHE A 471 5.69 4.30 22.31
N THR A 472 5.54 5.60 21.98
CA THR A 472 4.64 6.52 22.69
C THR A 472 3.37 6.79 21.91
N TRP A 473 2.23 6.49 22.53
CA TRP A 473 0.89 6.87 22.08
C TRP A 473 0.06 7.34 23.28
N LYS A 474 -1.06 8.05 23.03
CA LYS A 474 -2.03 8.42 24.06
C LYS A 474 -2.93 7.23 24.44
N TRP A 475 -2.33 6.16 24.95
CA TRP A 475 -3.01 4.92 25.34
C TRP A 475 -4.15 5.13 26.36
N ALA A 476 -4.10 6.20 27.16
CA ALA A 476 -5.19 6.53 28.08
C ALA A 476 -6.56 6.69 27.36
N GLU A 477 -6.57 7.07 26.09
CA GLU A 477 -7.79 7.26 25.29
C GLU A 477 -8.57 5.96 25.02
N TRP A 478 -7.93 4.79 25.10
CA TRP A 478 -8.54 3.48 24.78
C TRP A 478 -8.50 2.51 25.97
N SER A 479 -8.34 3.04 27.20
CA SER A 479 -8.13 2.20 28.39
C SER A 479 -9.38 1.40 28.78
N GLU A 480 -10.58 1.90 28.47
CA GLU A 480 -11.83 1.19 28.73
C GLU A 480 -11.94 -0.08 27.87
N ASP A 481 -11.39 -0.04 26.66
CA ASP A 481 -11.43 -1.16 25.69
C ASP A 481 -10.60 -2.38 26.14
N CYS A 482 -9.68 -2.20 27.10
CA CYS A 482 -8.94 -3.31 27.72
C CYS A 482 -9.87 -4.31 28.44
N SER A 483 -11.01 -3.83 28.92
CA SER A 483 -11.99 -4.62 29.68
C SER A 483 -13.03 -5.35 28.82
N LEU A 484 -13.06 -5.08 27.50
CA LEU A 484 -14.00 -5.71 26.58
C LEU A 484 -13.77 -7.23 26.47
N SER A 485 -14.72 -7.94 25.85
CA SER A 485 -14.57 -9.34 25.50
C SER A 485 -13.34 -9.55 24.60
N ASP A 486 -12.68 -10.70 24.76
CA ASP A 486 -11.55 -11.12 23.91
C ASP A 486 -11.94 -11.30 22.44
N LEU A 487 -13.24 -11.49 22.19
CA LEU A 487 -13.84 -11.55 20.86
C LEU A 487 -14.08 -10.16 20.24
N HIS A 488 -13.96 -9.08 21.01
CA HIS A 488 -14.26 -7.73 20.52
C HIS A 488 -13.15 -7.19 19.60
N PRO A 489 -13.46 -6.65 18.41
CA PRO A 489 -12.46 -6.14 17.47
C PRO A 489 -11.51 -5.06 18.02
N ALA A 490 -12.00 -4.19 18.92
CA ALA A 490 -11.14 -3.19 19.56
C ALA A 490 -10.07 -3.84 20.45
N LYS A 491 -10.44 -4.86 21.24
CA LYS A 491 -9.49 -5.61 22.08
C LYS A 491 -8.56 -6.47 21.24
N TRP A 492 -9.04 -7.03 20.13
CA TRP A 492 -8.21 -7.68 19.11
C TRP A 492 -7.09 -6.76 18.62
N PHE A 493 -7.42 -5.50 18.29
CA PHE A 493 -6.42 -4.51 17.86
C PHE A 493 -5.40 -4.22 18.97
N LEU A 494 -5.86 -3.96 20.21
CA LEU A 494 -4.97 -3.69 21.34
C LEU A 494 -3.99 -4.86 21.59
N ARG A 495 -4.50 -6.10 21.64
CA ARG A 495 -3.65 -7.30 21.82
C ARG A 495 -2.64 -7.45 20.69
N GLY A 496 -3.07 -7.25 19.45
CA GLY A 496 -2.19 -7.30 18.29
C GLY A 496 -1.10 -6.23 18.35
N ALA A 497 -1.46 -4.99 18.72
CA ALA A 497 -0.54 -3.86 18.77
C ALA A 497 0.51 -4.10 19.85
N LEU A 498 0.10 -4.48 21.06
CA LEU A 498 1.02 -4.80 22.14
C LEU A 498 1.95 -5.97 21.78
N ASP A 499 1.43 -7.01 21.14
CA ASP A 499 2.26 -8.13 20.70
C ASP A 499 3.32 -7.69 19.68
N LYS A 500 2.95 -6.91 18.67
CA LYS A 500 3.91 -6.39 17.67
C LYS A 500 4.90 -5.38 18.24
N GLU A 501 4.47 -4.50 19.15
CA GLU A 501 5.36 -3.58 19.87
C GLU A 501 6.40 -4.36 20.69
N VAL A 502 6.00 -5.46 21.34
CA VAL A 502 6.92 -6.36 22.06
C VAL A 502 7.88 -7.05 21.08
N ARG A 503 7.41 -7.55 19.93
CA ARG A 503 8.29 -8.13 18.89
C ARG A 503 9.33 -7.13 18.36
N LEU A 504 8.96 -5.84 18.29
CA LEU A 504 9.85 -4.74 17.88
C LEU A 504 10.72 -4.21 19.04
N SER A 505 10.52 -4.69 20.26
CA SER A 505 11.34 -4.37 21.44
C SER A 505 11.37 -5.53 22.44
N PHE A 506 10.89 -5.34 23.67
CA PHE A 506 10.83 -6.36 24.73
C PHE A 506 9.79 -5.94 25.77
N ALA A 507 9.16 -6.93 26.43
CA ALA A 507 7.98 -6.73 27.29
C ALA A 507 8.13 -5.61 28.33
N GLN A 508 9.23 -5.62 29.09
CA GLN A 508 9.49 -4.63 30.14
C GLN A 508 9.60 -3.18 29.63
N ARG A 509 10.04 -2.96 28.38
CA ARG A 509 10.08 -1.61 27.82
C ARG A 509 8.67 -1.14 27.45
N ILE A 510 7.88 -2.02 26.84
CA ILE A 510 6.53 -1.70 26.38
C ILE A 510 5.60 -1.50 27.57
N GLN A 511 5.65 -2.33 28.61
CA GLN A 511 4.90 -2.12 29.85
C GLN A 511 5.10 -0.70 30.44
N LYS A 512 6.31 -0.14 30.34
CA LYS A 512 6.63 1.21 30.85
C LYS A 512 6.01 2.35 30.04
N THR A 513 5.54 2.10 28.82
CA THR A 513 4.85 3.10 27.98
C THR A 513 3.34 3.07 28.15
N LEU A 514 2.81 2.12 28.94
CA LEU A 514 1.39 1.82 29.04
C LEU A 514 0.77 2.21 30.39
N PRO A 515 -0.47 2.73 30.40
CA PRO A 515 -1.29 2.87 31.61
C PRO A 515 -1.60 1.53 32.30
N GLU A 516 -2.02 1.59 33.56
CA GLU A 516 -2.34 0.42 34.41
C GLU A 516 -3.33 -0.58 33.78
N PRO A 517 -4.44 -0.17 33.12
CA PRO A 517 -5.40 -1.11 32.53
C PRO A 517 -4.84 -2.05 31.46
N TYR A 518 -3.71 -1.71 30.85
CA TYR A 518 -3.05 -2.53 29.83
C TYR A 518 -2.11 -3.58 30.41
N GLN A 519 -1.65 -3.42 31.65
CA GLN A 519 -0.65 -4.31 32.24
C GLN A 519 -1.07 -5.79 32.23
N PRO A 520 -2.35 -6.15 32.51
CA PRO A 520 -2.81 -7.54 32.40
C PRO A 520 -2.75 -8.12 30.97
N LEU A 521 -2.68 -7.29 29.93
CA LEU A 521 -2.55 -7.73 28.54
C LEU A 521 -1.11 -8.13 28.18
N ILE A 522 -0.13 -7.77 29.01
CA ILE A 522 1.27 -8.22 28.92
C ILE A 522 1.58 -9.06 30.17
N GLY A 523 1.12 -10.32 30.14
CA GLY A 523 1.31 -11.26 31.24
C GLY A 523 2.78 -11.55 31.55
N PRO A 524 3.09 -12.04 32.77
CA PRO A 524 4.47 -12.27 33.23
C PRO A 524 5.22 -13.29 32.37
N GLU A 525 4.52 -14.22 31.72
CA GLU A 525 5.13 -15.15 30.74
C GLU A 525 5.83 -14.44 29.57
N LYS A 526 5.40 -13.23 29.17
CA LYS A 526 6.06 -12.44 28.12
C LYS A 526 7.42 -11.88 28.55
N GLU A 527 7.74 -11.87 29.84
CA GLU A 527 9.06 -11.47 30.35
C GLU A 527 10.06 -12.63 30.37
N LYS A 528 9.60 -13.87 30.19
CA LYS A 528 10.46 -15.05 30.18
C LYS A 528 11.08 -15.21 28.80
N ASP A 529 12.39 -15.01 28.70
CA ASP A 529 13.17 -15.32 27.48
C ASP A 529 13.17 -16.81 27.15
N VAL A 530 13.09 -17.66 28.18
CA VAL A 530 12.95 -19.12 28.06
C VAL A 530 11.60 -19.50 28.67
N PRO A 531 10.61 -19.88 27.85
CA PRO A 531 9.33 -20.39 28.36
C PRO A 531 9.52 -21.62 29.26
N ASP A 532 8.55 -21.84 30.14
CA ASP A 532 8.60 -22.98 31.05
C ASP A 532 8.49 -24.30 30.25
N PHE A 533 9.37 -25.25 30.54
CA PHE A 533 9.29 -26.58 29.95
C PHE A 533 8.32 -27.44 30.74
N LYS A 534 7.16 -27.76 30.15
CA LYS A 534 6.07 -28.50 30.83
C LYS A 534 6.52 -29.81 31.46
N PHE A 535 7.46 -30.54 30.83
CA PHE A 535 7.98 -31.81 31.35
C PHE A 535 8.97 -31.67 32.51
N ASN A 536 9.29 -30.44 32.96
CA ASN A 536 9.93 -30.25 34.27
C ASN A 536 8.96 -30.50 35.43
N ASN A 537 7.66 -30.46 35.19
CA ASN A 537 6.66 -30.83 36.18
C ASN A 537 6.49 -32.35 36.19
N SER A 538 6.72 -32.99 37.35
CA SER A 538 6.55 -34.43 37.53
C SER A 538 5.13 -34.92 37.28
N ASP A 539 4.13 -34.05 37.46
CA ASP A 539 2.71 -34.37 37.29
C ASP A 539 2.27 -34.38 35.82
N THR A 540 3.11 -33.84 34.91
CA THR A 540 2.83 -33.88 33.48
C THR A 540 3.12 -35.28 32.93
N PRO A 541 2.20 -35.90 32.15
CA PRO A 541 2.45 -37.17 31.46
C PRO A 541 3.78 -37.17 30.70
N PHE A 542 4.52 -38.29 30.77
CA PHE A 542 5.80 -38.48 30.07
C PHE A 542 6.91 -37.50 30.48
N SER A 543 6.85 -36.95 31.70
CA SER A 543 7.81 -35.97 32.20
C SER A 543 9.25 -36.49 32.24
N SER A 544 9.46 -37.73 32.68
CA SER A 544 10.79 -38.39 32.68
C SER A 544 11.37 -38.51 31.28
N GLU A 545 10.57 -38.98 30.33
CA GLU A 545 10.94 -39.22 28.95
C GLU A 545 11.23 -37.89 28.23
N GLY A 546 10.43 -36.85 28.51
CA GLY A 546 10.64 -35.50 27.97
C GLY A 546 11.94 -34.86 28.45
N GLN A 547 12.32 -35.06 29.72
CA GLN A 547 13.61 -34.60 30.23
C GLN A 547 14.78 -35.37 29.59
N GLU A 548 14.63 -36.68 29.39
CA GLU A 548 15.64 -37.53 28.76
C GLU A 548 15.87 -37.16 27.29
N ILE A 549 14.79 -36.99 26.51
CA ILE A 549 14.86 -36.47 25.13
C ILE A 549 15.53 -35.10 25.10
N GLY A 550 15.19 -34.20 26.03
CA GLY A 550 15.84 -32.90 26.17
C GLY A 550 17.35 -33.01 26.40
N ALA A 551 17.80 -33.96 27.21
CA ALA A 551 19.22 -34.23 27.46
C ALA A 551 19.93 -34.76 26.20
N LEU A 552 19.29 -35.67 25.46
CA LEU A 552 19.79 -36.20 24.17
C LEU A 552 19.98 -35.09 23.13
N LEU A 553 18.98 -34.20 22.99
CA LEU A 553 19.03 -33.06 22.08
C LEU A 553 20.18 -32.09 22.41
N LYS A 554 20.39 -31.82 23.71
CA LYS A 554 21.50 -30.95 24.19
C LYS A 554 22.87 -31.54 23.87
N ARG A 555 23.07 -32.85 24.06
CA ARG A 555 24.34 -33.53 23.73
C ARG A 555 24.52 -33.85 22.25
N LYS A 556 23.52 -33.54 21.42
CA LYS A 556 23.52 -33.81 19.97
C LYS A 556 23.66 -35.32 19.67
N ALA A 557 22.92 -36.14 20.42
CA ALA A 557 22.89 -37.59 20.22
C ALA A 557 22.45 -37.97 18.79
N PRO A 558 22.91 -39.11 18.26
CA PRO A 558 22.43 -39.67 17.00
C PRO A 558 21.02 -40.24 17.16
N ASP A 559 20.36 -40.49 16.02
CA ASP A 559 18.92 -40.80 15.98
C ASP A 559 18.55 -42.11 16.70
N GLU A 560 19.45 -43.09 16.70
CA GLU A 560 19.26 -44.40 17.32
C GLU A 560 19.07 -44.33 18.83
N GLU A 561 19.62 -43.31 19.49
CA GLU A 561 19.50 -43.13 20.94
C GLU A 561 18.12 -42.58 21.36
N PHE A 562 17.38 -41.94 20.44
CA PHE A 562 16.03 -41.43 20.71
C PHE A 562 14.97 -42.52 20.62
N GLN A 563 15.18 -43.51 19.75
CA GLN A 563 14.23 -44.56 19.44
C GLN A 563 13.70 -45.34 20.66
N PRO A 564 14.54 -45.80 21.62
CA PRO A 564 14.04 -46.56 22.77
C PRO A 564 13.14 -45.72 23.70
N ILE A 565 13.41 -44.41 23.83
CA ILE A 565 12.60 -43.52 24.66
C ILE A 565 11.25 -43.27 23.99
N ILE A 566 11.25 -43.10 22.66
CA ILE A 566 10.02 -42.92 21.88
C ILE A 566 9.13 -44.16 21.96
N GLU A 567 9.70 -45.36 21.80
CA GLU A 567 8.96 -46.62 21.95
C GLU A 567 8.37 -46.77 23.37
N LYS A 568 9.09 -46.29 24.39
CA LYS A 568 8.57 -46.25 25.76
C LYS A 568 7.37 -45.31 25.89
N ILE A 569 7.46 -44.09 25.34
CA ILE A 569 6.33 -43.14 25.33
C ILE A 569 5.13 -43.76 24.59
N GLU A 570 5.36 -44.39 23.45
CA GLU A 570 4.31 -44.98 22.62
C GLU A 570 3.61 -46.15 23.32
N ALA A 571 4.36 -47.00 24.03
CA ALA A 571 3.81 -48.07 24.85
C ALA A 571 2.96 -47.52 26.00
N GLU A 572 3.48 -46.56 26.77
CA GLU A 572 2.75 -45.95 27.89
C GLU A 572 1.52 -45.14 27.43
N ALA A 573 1.60 -44.50 26.26
CA ALA A 573 0.48 -43.80 25.65
C ALA A 573 -0.64 -44.78 25.24
N SER A 574 -0.27 -45.92 24.65
CA SER A 574 -1.21 -46.99 24.30
C SER A 574 -1.95 -47.52 25.54
N GLU A 575 -1.23 -47.72 26.66
CA GLU A 575 -1.83 -48.14 27.94
C GLU A 575 -2.82 -47.11 28.50
N ARG A 576 -2.61 -45.82 28.21
CA ARG A 576 -3.47 -44.70 28.60
C ARG A 576 -4.58 -44.39 27.60
N ALA A 577 -4.74 -45.23 26.56
CA ALA A 577 -5.68 -45.00 25.46
C ALA A 577 -5.47 -43.64 24.74
N LEU A 578 -4.23 -43.14 24.73
CA LEU A 578 -3.80 -41.99 23.94
C LEU A 578 -3.23 -42.47 22.60
N ASP A 579 -3.27 -41.61 21.58
CA ASP A 579 -2.56 -41.90 20.31
C ASP A 579 -1.04 -41.92 20.58
N PRO A 580 -0.37 -43.06 20.37
CA PRO A 580 1.05 -43.22 20.68
C PRO A 580 1.95 -42.23 19.96
N VAL A 581 1.68 -42.00 18.68
CA VAL A 581 2.53 -41.17 17.81
C VAL A 581 2.29 -39.70 18.10
N VAL A 582 1.05 -39.31 18.40
CA VAL A 582 0.73 -37.94 18.85
C VAL A 582 1.45 -37.65 20.17
N ALA A 583 1.38 -38.55 21.15
CA ALA A 583 2.05 -38.37 22.43
C ALA A 583 3.57 -38.26 22.29
N SER A 584 4.20 -39.15 21.52
CA SER A 584 5.66 -39.11 21.30
C SER A 584 6.08 -37.86 20.51
N THR A 585 5.26 -37.41 19.55
CA THR A 585 5.49 -36.18 18.78
C THR A 585 5.40 -34.93 19.65
N ASP A 586 4.43 -34.85 20.56
CA ASP A 586 4.29 -33.73 21.52
C ASP A 586 5.53 -33.58 22.39
N VAL A 587 5.98 -34.69 22.99
CA VAL A 587 7.16 -34.74 23.85
C VAL A 587 8.39 -34.29 23.07
N PHE A 588 8.60 -34.87 21.88
CA PHE A 588 9.78 -34.58 21.06
C PHE A 588 9.81 -33.12 20.57
N MET A 589 8.70 -32.62 20.01
CA MET A 589 8.65 -31.26 19.46
C MET A 589 8.74 -30.19 20.55
N THR A 590 8.10 -30.41 21.71
CA THR A 590 8.23 -29.50 22.87
C THR A 590 9.69 -29.47 23.36
N ALA A 591 10.37 -30.62 23.43
CA ALA A 591 11.78 -30.68 23.81
C ALA A 591 12.69 -29.95 22.80
N ILE A 592 12.41 -30.03 21.50
CA ILE A 592 13.12 -29.25 20.47
C ILE A 592 12.95 -27.75 20.70
N CYS A 593 11.73 -27.28 20.92
CA CYS A 593 11.45 -25.87 21.23
C CYS A 593 12.19 -25.40 22.48
N TRP A 594 12.21 -26.22 23.53
CA TRP A 594 12.89 -25.89 24.77
C TRP A 594 14.41 -25.84 24.63
N VAL A 595 15.03 -26.86 24.05
CA VAL A 595 16.49 -26.89 23.84
C VAL A 595 16.93 -25.78 22.87
N GLY A 596 16.08 -25.43 21.90
CA GLY A 596 16.29 -24.37 20.94
C GLY A 596 15.94 -22.96 21.41
N SER A 597 15.41 -22.78 22.63
CA SER A 597 14.76 -21.53 23.07
C SER A 597 15.66 -20.29 23.12
N LYS A 598 16.99 -20.46 23.15
CA LYS A 598 17.95 -19.35 23.26
C LYS A 598 17.87 -18.34 22.11
N SER A 599 17.61 -18.79 20.89
CA SER A 599 17.36 -17.92 19.74
C SER A 599 16.74 -18.70 18.58
N LEU A 600 16.16 -18.00 17.61
CA LEU A 600 15.65 -18.61 16.37
C LEU A 600 16.70 -19.53 15.73
N SER A 601 17.96 -19.10 15.61
CA SER A 601 19.02 -19.94 15.04
C SER A 601 19.26 -21.25 15.81
N HIS A 602 19.09 -21.26 17.14
CA HIS A 602 19.27 -22.48 17.94
C HIS A 602 18.13 -23.48 17.71
N VAL A 603 16.87 -23.02 17.72
CA VAL A 603 15.72 -23.90 17.44
C VAL A 603 15.77 -24.40 15.99
N LEU A 604 16.16 -23.56 15.03
CA LEU A 604 16.33 -24.00 13.65
C LEU A 604 17.42 -25.06 13.51
N ALA A 605 18.58 -24.89 14.17
CA ALA A 605 19.63 -25.90 14.18
C ALA A 605 19.24 -27.20 14.91
N CYS A 606 18.27 -27.16 15.84
CA CYS A 606 17.71 -28.36 16.45
C CYS A 606 16.75 -29.06 15.48
N ILE A 607 15.86 -28.31 14.83
CA ILE A 607 14.94 -28.83 13.80
C ILE A 607 15.72 -29.47 12.65
N ASP A 608 16.80 -28.83 12.17
CA ASP A 608 17.64 -29.35 11.08
C ASP A 608 18.23 -30.73 11.38
N ARG A 609 18.72 -30.92 12.61
CA ARG A 609 19.31 -32.18 13.06
C ARG A 609 18.27 -33.27 13.28
N SER A 610 17.05 -32.88 13.66
CA SER A 610 15.93 -33.79 13.92
C SER A 610 14.96 -33.91 12.74
N LYS A 611 15.33 -33.40 11.56
CA LYS A 611 14.44 -33.25 10.40
C LYS A 611 13.86 -34.58 9.93
N GLU A 612 14.69 -35.61 9.77
CA GLU A 612 14.24 -36.92 9.27
C GLU A 612 13.22 -37.56 10.21
N ARG A 613 13.47 -37.49 11.52
CA ARG A 613 12.53 -37.98 12.53
C ARG A 613 11.23 -37.19 12.57
N LEU A 614 11.30 -35.86 12.50
CA LEU A 614 10.12 -35.01 12.42
C LEU A 614 9.29 -35.28 11.17
N LEU A 615 9.93 -35.51 10.01
CA LEU A 615 9.24 -35.91 8.78
C LEU A 615 8.57 -37.27 8.93
N LYS A 616 9.25 -38.25 9.52
CA LYS A 616 8.67 -39.58 9.76
C LYS A 616 7.45 -39.51 10.69
N ALA A 617 7.54 -38.72 11.77
CA ALA A 617 6.44 -38.52 12.70
C ALA A 617 5.28 -37.77 12.04
N ALA A 618 5.54 -36.64 11.37
CA ALA A 618 4.49 -35.84 10.72
C ALA A 618 3.80 -36.57 9.55
N ASN A 619 4.51 -37.42 8.81
CA ASN A 619 3.94 -38.20 7.70
C ASN A 619 3.20 -39.47 8.17
N SER A 620 3.26 -39.81 9.46
CA SER A 620 2.60 -41.01 9.97
C SER A 620 1.07 -40.85 10.05
N SER A 621 0.58 -39.69 10.47
CA SER A 621 -0.83 -39.37 10.56
C SER A 621 -1.07 -37.85 10.53
N PRO A 622 -2.23 -37.38 10.03
CA PRO A 622 -2.62 -35.98 10.11
C PRO A 622 -2.65 -35.44 11.55
N ALA A 623 -3.03 -36.29 12.52
CA ALA A 623 -3.05 -35.93 13.94
C ALA A 623 -1.64 -35.65 14.48
N ALA A 624 -0.64 -36.45 14.09
CA ALA A 624 0.76 -36.19 14.45
C ALA A 624 1.29 -34.90 13.80
N GLN A 625 0.94 -34.63 12.54
CA GLN A 625 1.29 -33.35 11.89
C GLN A 625 0.68 -32.15 12.61
N ASN A 626 -0.60 -32.23 13.00
CA ASN A 626 -1.27 -31.19 13.79
C ASN A 626 -0.60 -31.04 15.17
N GLN A 627 -0.16 -32.14 15.79
CA GLN A 627 0.52 -32.09 17.08
C GLN A 627 1.86 -31.35 17.02
N VAL A 628 2.63 -31.46 15.93
CA VAL A 628 3.85 -30.66 15.74
C VAL A 628 3.53 -29.17 15.84
N LEU A 629 2.48 -28.73 15.14
CA LEU A 629 2.04 -27.33 15.16
C LEU A 629 1.52 -26.92 16.53
N ALA A 630 0.67 -27.74 17.15
CA ALA A 630 0.12 -27.49 18.49
C ALA A 630 1.22 -27.36 19.54
N ALA A 631 2.25 -28.23 19.52
CA ALA A 631 3.38 -28.16 20.44
C ALA A 631 4.20 -26.87 20.28
N VAL A 632 4.44 -26.42 19.05
CA VAL A 632 5.12 -25.15 18.77
C VAL A 632 4.31 -23.97 19.31
N MET A 633 3.02 -23.93 18.99
CA MET A 633 2.13 -22.83 19.38
C MET A 633 1.91 -22.77 20.89
N ALA A 634 1.78 -23.92 21.55
CA ALA A 634 1.62 -24.01 23.00
C ALA A 634 2.91 -23.58 23.74
N TYR A 635 4.08 -24.05 23.29
CA TYR A 635 5.35 -23.69 23.93
C TYR A 635 5.65 -22.19 23.80
N TRP A 636 5.37 -21.60 22.64
CA TRP A 636 5.62 -20.19 22.35
C TRP A 636 4.37 -19.30 22.47
N HIS A 637 3.35 -19.70 23.24
CA HIS A 637 2.08 -18.97 23.34
C HIS A 637 2.26 -17.50 23.79
N ALA A 638 3.21 -17.23 24.68
CA ALA A 638 3.55 -15.87 25.13
C ALA A 638 4.25 -15.04 24.05
N HIS A 639 4.96 -15.70 23.13
CA HIS A 639 5.80 -15.10 22.09
C HIS A 639 5.38 -15.60 20.69
N PRO A 640 4.14 -15.31 20.24
CA PRO A 640 3.58 -15.90 19.02
C PRO A 640 4.42 -15.58 17.78
N GLY A 641 5.12 -14.44 17.71
CA GLY A 641 6.02 -14.14 16.59
C GLY A 641 7.15 -15.17 16.40
N ILE A 642 7.67 -15.75 17.49
CA ILE A 642 8.66 -16.84 17.44
C ILE A 642 7.99 -18.11 16.92
N ALA A 643 6.79 -18.44 17.42
CA ALA A 643 6.00 -19.58 16.97
C ALA A 643 5.77 -19.53 15.45
N LEU A 644 5.28 -18.40 14.96
CA LEU A 644 5.01 -18.15 13.54
C LEU A 644 6.27 -18.33 12.67
N SER A 645 7.41 -17.82 13.14
CA SER A 645 8.71 -17.97 12.44
C SER A 645 9.16 -19.44 12.35
N ILE A 646 8.92 -20.21 13.41
CA ILE A 646 9.22 -21.66 13.44
C ILE A 646 8.29 -22.39 12.48
N VAL A 647 6.99 -22.12 12.50
CA VAL A 647 6.00 -22.75 11.60
C VAL A 647 6.33 -22.47 10.14
N GLU A 648 6.74 -21.24 9.80
CA GLU A 648 7.18 -20.90 8.44
C GLU A 648 8.36 -21.78 7.99
N LYS A 649 9.29 -22.06 8.91
CA LYS A 649 10.41 -22.96 8.63
C LYS A 649 9.96 -24.42 8.48
N LEU A 650 9.05 -24.89 9.32
CA LEU A 650 8.52 -26.25 9.20
C LEU A 650 7.79 -26.46 7.87
N LEU A 651 7.11 -25.43 7.34
CA LEU A 651 6.56 -25.41 5.98
C LEU A 651 7.68 -25.47 4.91
N ASN A 652 8.80 -24.75 5.09
CA ASN A 652 9.95 -24.82 4.16
C ASN A 652 10.60 -26.21 4.12
N TYR A 653 10.46 -26.99 5.19
CA TYR A 653 10.98 -28.36 5.27
C TYR A 653 9.97 -29.42 4.91
N SER A 654 8.76 -29.04 4.52
CA SER A 654 7.64 -29.93 4.24
C SER A 654 7.29 -30.84 5.42
N ILE A 655 7.65 -30.44 6.65
CA ILE A 655 7.22 -31.12 7.89
C ILE A 655 5.74 -30.79 8.13
N LEU A 656 5.37 -29.53 7.91
CA LEU A 656 3.99 -29.08 7.87
C LEU A 656 3.55 -28.85 6.43
N THR A 657 2.27 -29.03 6.15
CA THR A 657 1.64 -28.65 4.88
C THR A 657 0.80 -27.37 5.06
N PRO A 658 0.64 -26.54 4.02
CA PRO A 658 -0.26 -25.38 4.09
C PRO A 658 -1.68 -25.73 4.56
N ALA A 659 -2.21 -26.85 4.07
CA ALA A 659 -3.51 -27.36 4.47
C ALA A 659 -3.58 -27.73 5.96
N SER A 660 -2.54 -28.33 6.54
CA SER A 660 -2.49 -28.64 7.98
C SER A 660 -2.54 -27.38 8.85
N VAL A 661 -1.83 -26.32 8.45
CA VAL A 661 -1.85 -25.04 9.16
C VAL A 661 -3.24 -24.41 9.13
N VAL A 662 -3.90 -24.41 7.97
CA VAL A 662 -5.25 -23.89 7.81
C VAL A 662 -6.27 -24.67 8.63
N ARG A 663 -6.24 -26.01 8.58
CA ARG A 663 -7.15 -26.85 9.38
C ARG A 663 -6.95 -26.56 10.86
N TRP A 664 -5.71 -26.65 11.34
CA TRP A 664 -5.40 -26.39 12.74
C TRP A 664 -5.90 -25.01 13.20
N ALA A 665 -5.65 -23.95 12.42
CA ALA A 665 -6.07 -22.59 12.77
C ALA A 665 -7.60 -22.41 12.86
N LEU A 666 -8.38 -23.16 12.06
CA LEU A 666 -9.84 -23.00 11.94
C LEU A 666 -10.65 -24.08 12.68
N THR A 667 -10.03 -25.17 13.12
CA THR A 667 -10.69 -26.28 13.84
C THR A 667 -10.04 -26.56 15.20
N ASP A 668 -8.73 -26.75 15.24
CA ASP A 668 -8.04 -27.39 16.38
C ASP A 668 -7.29 -26.40 17.29
N ALA A 669 -7.22 -25.11 16.92
CA ALA A 669 -6.54 -24.08 17.71
C ALA A 669 -7.28 -23.73 19.02
N SER A 670 -8.51 -24.21 19.19
CA SER A 670 -9.28 -24.06 20.43
C SER A 670 -8.92 -25.20 21.41
N PRO A 671 -8.86 -24.95 22.73
CA PRO A 671 -8.58 -26.00 23.72
C PRO A 671 -9.53 -27.20 23.61
N VAL A 672 -9.03 -28.38 23.99
CA VAL A 672 -9.64 -29.72 23.83
C VAL A 672 -11.03 -29.88 24.48
N ASP A 673 -11.46 -28.95 25.34
CA ASP A 673 -12.71 -29.05 26.11
C ASP A 673 -13.96 -28.46 25.41
N GLY A 674 -13.91 -28.10 24.13
CA GLY A 674 -15.08 -27.71 23.32
C GLY A 674 -15.77 -26.38 23.67
N ALA A 675 -15.52 -25.82 24.86
CA ALA A 675 -16.20 -24.61 25.36
C ALA A 675 -15.79 -23.29 24.68
N ASN A 676 -14.72 -23.28 23.87
CA ASN A 676 -14.11 -22.08 23.30
C ASN A 676 -14.00 -22.13 21.76
N ALA A 677 -14.86 -22.92 21.11
CA ALA A 677 -14.85 -23.11 19.67
C ALA A 677 -14.97 -21.77 18.90
N GLY A 678 -13.96 -21.46 18.08
CA GLY A 678 -13.97 -20.28 17.20
C GLY A 678 -13.32 -19.02 17.77
N GLU A 679 -12.90 -19.02 19.03
CA GLU A 679 -12.14 -17.90 19.63
C GLU A 679 -10.81 -17.64 18.90
N ALA A 680 -10.22 -18.67 18.29
CA ALA A 680 -9.01 -18.55 17.48
C ALA A 680 -9.15 -17.54 16.32
N LEU A 681 -10.36 -17.37 15.76
CA LEU A 681 -10.63 -16.38 14.72
C LEU A 681 -10.44 -14.93 15.22
N ALA A 682 -10.60 -14.72 16.52
CA ALA A 682 -10.40 -13.45 17.22
C ALA A 682 -8.97 -13.32 17.79
N GLN A 683 -8.01 -14.10 17.32
CA GLN A 683 -6.60 -13.97 17.69
C GLN A 683 -5.79 -13.35 16.54
N PRO A 684 -5.13 -12.19 16.73
CA PRO A 684 -4.41 -11.50 15.64
C PRO A 684 -3.30 -12.35 15.00
N HIS A 685 -2.58 -13.12 15.81
CA HIS A 685 -1.46 -13.94 15.33
C HIS A 685 -1.91 -15.19 14.58
N ILE A 686 -3.14 -15.68 14.81
CA ILE A 686 -3.72 -16.78 14.03
C ILE A 686 -4.10 -16.29 12.62
N PHE A 687 -4.67 -15.10 12.51
CA PHE A 687 -4.88 -14.45 11.21
C PHE A 687 -3.56 -14.22 10.47
N GLU A 688 -2.54 -13.71 11.15
CA GLU A 688 -1.18 -13.54 10.61
C GLU A 688 -0.59 -14.86 10.09
N LEU A 689 -0.74 -15.96 10.85
CA LEU A 689 -0.26 -17.29 10.48
C LEU A 689 -0.88 -17.78 9.17
N VAL A 690 -2.21 -17.73 9.07
CA VAL A 690 -2.94 -18.19 7.88
C VAL A 690 -2.64 -17.28 6.68
N LEU A 691 -2.64 -15.96 6.88
CA LEU A 691 -2.31 -14.99 5.83
C LEU A 691 -0.89 -15.21 5.27
N ASN A 692 0.10 -15.46 6.14
CA ASN A 692 1.47 -15.77 5.73
C ASN A 692 1.57 -17.07 4.94
N THR A 693 0.82 -18.11 5.37
CA THR A 693 0.78 -19.40 4.65
C THR A 693 0.18 -19.25 3.26
N VAL A 694 -0.96 -18.57 3.13
CA VAL A 694 -1.60 -18.31 1.83
C VAL A 694 -0.70 -17.48 0.93
N THR A 695 -0.16 -16.37 1.45
CA THR A 695 0.73 -15.48 0.68
C THR A 695 1.94 -16.22 0.13
N LYS A 696 2.51 -17.14 0.91
CA LYS A 696 3.64 -17.97 0.50
C LYS A 696 3.29 -18.93 -0.63
N VAL A 697 2.12 -19.58 -0.56
CA VAL A 697 1.63 -20.48 -1.61
C VAL A 697 1.36 -19.69 -2.89
N SER A 698 0.63 -18.58 -2.81
CA SER A 698 0.37 -17.68 -3.93
C SER A 698 1.66 -17.17 -4.58
N PHE A 699 2.63 -16.72 -3.76
CA PHE A 699 3.92 -16.25 -4.26
C PHE A 699 4.69 -17.33 -5.04
N ARG A 700 4.69 -18.58 -4.54
CA ARG A 700 5.33 -19.70 -5.23
C ARG A 700 4.69 -19.98 -6.60
N VAL A 701 3.36 -19.95 -6.67
CA VAL A 701 2.63 -20.11 -7.95
C VAL A 701 2.99 -18.99 -8.92
N ARG A 702 2.98 -17.73 -8.48
CA ARG A 702 3.36 -16.58 -9.31
C ARG A 702 4.79 -16.69 -9.84
N GLN A 703 5.76 -17.11 -9.00
CA GLN A 703 7.14 -17.33 -9.42
C GLN A 703 7.26 -18.41 -10.50
N LEU A 704 6.52 -19.51 -10.36
CA LEU A 704 6.53 -20.61 -11.33
C LEU A 704 5.85 -20.23 -12.65
N LEU A 705 4.79 -19.40 -12.60
CA LEU A 705 4.13 -18.88 -13.79
C LEU A 705 5.03 -17.90 -14.56
N ALA A 706 5.74 -17.02 -13.84
CA ALA A 706 6.68 -16.08 -14.43
C ALA A 706 7.99 -16.73 -14.92
N SER A 707 8.33 -17.93 -14.46
CA SER A 707 9.55 -18.64 -14.87
C SER A 707 9.35 -19.33 -16.23
N PRO A 708 10.19 -19.06 -17.24
CA PRO A 708 10.11 -19.74 -18.54
C PRO A 708 10.50 -21.22 -18.45
N ASP A 709 11.46 -21.57 -17.60
CA ASP A 709 12.07 -22.91 -17.52
C ASP A 709 11.34 -23.89 -16.57
N ALA A 710 10.24 -23.46 -15.93
CA ALA A 710 9.54 -24.30 -14.96
C ALA A 710 8.77 -25.46 -15.64
N ASP A 711 8.91 -26.67 -15.11
CA ASP A 711 8.20 -27.87 -15.54
C ASP A 711 6.67 -27.68 -15.56
N GLU A 712 6.00 -28.06 -16.64
CA GLU A 712 4.55 -27.86 -16.81
C GLU A 712 3.73 -28.70 -15.82
N GLU A 713 4.17 -29.92 -15.51
CA GLU A 713 3.50 -30.79 -14.56
C GLU A 713 3.62 -30.22 -13.13
N GLY A 714 4.82 -29.76 -12.75
CA GLY A 714 5.05 -29.00 -11.53
C GLY A 714 4.18 -27.75 -11.40
N ARG A 715 4.03 -26.96 -12.47
CA ARG A 715 3.13 -25.78 -12.48
C ARG A 715 1.67 -26.17 -12.21
N LYS A 716 1.15 -27.17 -12.93
CA LYS A 716 -0.23 -27.65 -12.76
C LYS A 716 -0.47 -28.14 -11.34
N ASN A 717 0.48 -28.88 -10.78
CA ASN A 717 0.39 -29.39 -9.41
C ASN A 717 0.36 -28.27 -8.37
N GLU A 718 1.18 -27.23 -8.50
CA GLU A 718 1.20 -26.11 -7.56
C GLU A 718 -0.02 -25.19 -7.69
N ILE A 719 -0.53 -24.97 -8.92
CA ILE A 719 -1.80 -24.26 -9.15
C ILE A 719 -2.95 -25.02 -8.48
N LYS A 720 -3.01 -26.34 -8.68
CA LYS A 720 -4.03 -27.18 -8.04
C LYS A 720 -3.90 -27.15 -6.52
N ALA A 721 -2.69 -27.24 -5.98
CA ALA A 721 -2.47 -27.16 -4.53
C ALA A 721 -2.92 -25.82 -3.94
N MET A 722 -2.74 -24.71 -4.68
CA MET A 722 -3.26 -23.39 -4.31
C MET A 722 -4.80 -23.37 -4.34
N GLN A 723 -5.42 -23.87 -5.41
CA GLN A 723 -6.88 -23.96 -5.54
C GLN A 723 -7.50 -24.82 -4.43
N ASP A 724 -6.91 -25.99 -4.15
CA ASP A 724 -7.34 -26.90 -3.08
C ASP A 724 -7.23 -26.21 -1.69
N LEU A 725 -6.21 -25.38 -1.47
CA LEU A 725 -6.05 -24.61 -0.23
C LEU A 725 -7.12 -23.52 -0.08
N PHE A 726 -7.41 -22.77 -1.14
CA PHE A 726 -8.48 -21.75 -1.12
C PHE A 726 -9.87 -22.40 -1.00
N GLY A 727 -10.10 -23.54 -1.64
CA GLY A 727 -11.31 -24.34 -1.48
C GLY A 727 -11.51 -24.77 -0.02
N LEU A 728 -10.46 -25.33 0.58
CA LEU A 728 -10.45 -25.70 2.01
C LEU A 728 -10.75 -24.50 2.93
N LEU A 729 -10.12 -23.35 2.69
CA LEU A 729 -10.39 -22.12 3.45
C LEU A 729 -11.85 -21.69 3.33
N ASN A 730 -12.38 -21.69 2.10
CA ASN A 730 -13.76 -21.32 1.85
C ASN A 730 -14.74 -22.25 2.57
N ASP A 731 -14.56 -23.57 2.46
CA ASP A 731 -15.46 -24.56 3.07
C ASP A 731 -15.50 -24.44 4.61
N LEU A 732 -14.34 -24.27 5.23
CA LEU A 732 -14.23 -24.09 6.68
C LEU A 732 -14.84 -22.75 7.13
N LEU A 733 -14.57 -21.66 6.40
CA LEU A 733 -15.01 -20.32 6.78
C LEU A 733 -16.48 -20.06 6.47
N VAL A 734 -17.08 -20.70 5.46
CA VAL A 734 -18.52 -20.63 5.19
C VAL A 734 -19.32 -21.17 6.38
N SER A 735 -18.86 -22.27 6.97
CA SER A 735 -19.50 -22.87 8.15
C SER A 735 -19.50 -21.90 9.35
N TRP A 736 -18.36 -21.24 9.62
CA TRP A 736 -18.23 -20.21 10.64
C TRP A 736 -19.07 -18.95 10.33
N ALA A 737 -19.05 -18.48 9.09
CA ALA A 737 -19.77 -17.28 8.66
C ALA A 737 -21.30 -17.46 8.66
N GLY A 738 -21.77 -18.67 8.37
CA GLY A 738 -23.18 -19.05 8.40
C GLY A 738 -23.70 -19.37 9.81
N GLY A 739 -22.83 -19.68 10.76
CA GLY A 739 -23.20 -20.14 12.11
C GLY A 739 -23.70 -21.59 12.16
N ASN A 740 -23.44 -22.38 11.11
CA ASN A 740 -23.93 -23.75 10.95
C ASN A 740 -22.92 -24.80 11.43
N LYS A 741 -21.86 -24.39 12.13
CA LYS A 741 -20.85 -25.33 12.63
C LYS A 741 -21.41 -26.04 13.86
N ASP A 742 -21.29 -27.37 13.93
CA ASP A 742 -21.83 -28.19 15.02
C ASP A 742 -21.44 -27.66 16.42
N GLU A 743 -20.21 -27.17 16.57
CA GLU A 743 -19.70 -26.53 17.79
C GLU A 743 -20.44 -25.24 18.20
N LEU A 744 -20.94 -24.45 17.23
CA LEU A 744 -21.77 -23.27 17.50
C LEU A 744 -23.23 -23.67 17.77
N MET A 745 -23.69 -24.80 17.21
CA MET A 745 -25.03 -25.33 17.44
C MET A 745 -25.17 -25.98 18.82
N GLU A 746 -24.08 -26.51 19.39
CA GLU A 746 -24.05 -27.04 20.76
C GLU A 746 -24.05 -25.94 21.85
N MET A 747 -23.71 -24.69 21.49
CA MET A 747 -23.72 -23.54 22.42
C MET A 747 -25.06 -22.79 22.50
N GLY A 748 -25.98 -22.96 21.53
CA GLY A 748 -27.29 -22.32 21.55
C GLY A 748 -27.93 -22.12 20.18
N ASP A 749 -28.94 -21.24 20.11
CA ASP A 749 -29.62 -20.85 18.86
C ASP A 749 -28.87 -19.78 18.03
N GLY A 750 -27.62 -19.47 18.43
CA GLY A 750 -26.81 -18.44 17.79
C GLY A 750 -27.21 -17.01 18.16
N SER A 751 -28.03 -16.80 19.21
CA SER A 751 -28.47 -15.46 19.64
C SER A 751 -27.61 -14.83 20.73
N SER A 752 -26.66 -15.58 21.31
CA SER A 752 -25.77 -15.03 22.33
C SER A 752 -24.74 -14.06 21.73
N GLU A 753 -24.37 -13.03 22.49
CA GLU A 753 -23.40 -12.01 22.05
C GLU A 753 -22.03 -12.62 21.60
N PRO A 754 -21.46 -13.62 22.30
CA PRO A 754 -20.23 -14.30 21.87
C PRO A 754 -20.36 -15.02 20.53
N GLU A 755 -21.44 -15.76 20.30
CA GLU A 755 -21.69 -16.49 19.04
C GLU A 755 -21.86 -15.53 17.86
N ALA A 756 -22.54 -14.40 18.07
CA ALA A 756 -22.68 -13.35 17.06
C ALA A 756 -21.31 -12.75 16.68
N LEU A 757 -20.42 -12.53 17.65
CA LEU A 757 -19.06 -12.05 17.41
C LEU A 757 -18.22 -13.09 16.64
N ILE A 758 -18.28 -14.38 17.01
CA ILE A 758 -17.56 -15.45 16.29
C ILE A 758 -18.05 -15.55 14.84
N ARG A 759 -19.37 -15.50 14.61
CA ARG A 759 -19.95 -15.49 13.27
C ARG A 759 -19.46 -14.30 12.45
N ARG A 760 -19.41 -13.12 13.07
CA ARG A 760 -18.86 -11.90 12.45
C ARG A 760 -17.38 -12.09 12.10
N TRP A 761 -16.58 -12.71 12.97
CA TRP A 761 -15.19 -13.06 12.63
C TRP A 761 -15.11 -14.02 11.44
N GLY A 762 -15.95 -15.05 11.39
CA GLY A 762 -16.06 -15.95 10.24
C GLY A 762 -16.35 -15.21 8.95
N GLN A 763 -17.30 -14.27 8.95
CA GLN A 763 -17.62 -13.41 7.80
C GLN A 763 -16.44 -12.51 7.38
N ARG A 764 -15.74 -11.91 8.36
CA ARG A 764 -14.55 -11.08 8.12
C ARG A 764 -13.42 -11.86 7.46
N TRP A 765 -13.12 -13.04 7.98
CA TRP A 765 -12.13 -13.95 7.41
C TRP A 765 -12.53 -14.42 6.00
N LEU A 766 -13.78 -14.88 5.83
CA LEU A 766 -14.30 -15.39 4.56
C LEU A 766 -14.15 -14.35 3.45
N ARG A 767 -14.48 -13.08 3.73
CA ARG A 767 -14.34 -11.99 2.76
C ARG A 767 -12.90 -11.81 2.28
N VAL A 768 -11.93 -11.82 3.20
CA VAL A 768 -10.51 -11.67 2.86
C VAL A 768 -10.05 -12.82 1.97
N PHE A 769 -10.29 -14.06 2.38
CA PHE A 769 -9.76 -15.22 1.66
C PHE A 769 -10.50 -15.52 0.35
N LYS A 770 -11.80 -15.16 0.23
CA LYS A 770 -12.50 -15.15 -1.07
C LYS A 770 -11.89 -14.16 -2.04
N ARG A 771 -11.62 -12.93 -1.59
CA ARG A 771 -10.96 -11.92 -2.41
C ARG A 771 -9.59 -12.40 -2.86
N LEU A 772 -8.75 -12.88 -1.94
CA LEU A 772 -7.42 -13.41 -2.26
C LEU A 772 -7.48 -14.56 -3.27
N GLY A 773 -8.40 -15.52 -3.10
CA GLY A 773 -8.57 -16.61 -4.05
C GLY A 773 -8.94 -16.12 -5.45
N ALA A 774 -9.92 -15.23 -5.56
CA ALA A 774 -10.36 -14.67 -6.84
C ALA A 774 -9.24 -13.93 -7.60
N ILE A 775 -8.36 -13.22 -6.88
CA ILE A 775 -7.21 -12.53 -7.50
C ILE A 775 -6.19 -13.53 -8.04
N GLU A 776 -5.87 -14.57 -7.28
CA GLU A 776 -4.90 -15.57 -7.75
C GLU A 776 -5.47 -16.37 -8.93
N GLU A 777 -6.77 -16.67 -8.95
CA GLU A 777 -7.45 -17.28 -10.09
C GLU A 777 -7.39 -16.37 -11.33
N ALA A 778 -7.70 -15.09 -11.19
CA ALA A 778 -7.58 -14.12 -12.28
C ALA A 778 -6.14 -14.04 -12.81
N PHE A 779 -5.14 -14.01 -11.92
CA PHE A 779 -3.73 -14.01 -12.31
C PHE A 779 -3.33 -15.27 -13.08
N VAL A 780 -3.78 -16.46 -12.64
CA VAL A 780 -3.52 -17.73 -13.35
C VAL A 780 -4.13 -17.70 -14.76
N ILE A 781 -5.36 -17.18 -14.90
CA ILE A 781 -6.04 -17.04 -16.19
C ILE A 781 -5.26 -16.08 -17.10
N GLU A 782 -4.84 -14.91 -16.61
CA GLU A 782 -4.06 -13.95 -17.39
C GLU A 782 -2.71 -14.51 -17.83
N ALA A 783 -1.95 -15.13 -16.92
CA ALA A 783 -0.66 -15.75 -17.22
C ALA A 783 -0.78 -16.89 -18.26
N SER A 784 -1.95 -17.52 -18.37
CA SER A 784 -2.20 -18.54 -19.40
C SER A 784 -2.41 -17.94 -20.80
N LYS A 785 -2.92 -16.70 -20.90
CA LYS A 785 -3.15 -15.98 -22.15
C LYS A 785 -1.86 -15.37 -22.74
N GLU A 786 -0.92 -14.97 -21.89
CA GLU A 786 0.36 -14.40 -22.31
C GLU A 786 1.34 -15.43 -22.91
N LYS A 787 1.04 -16.73 -22.80
CA LYS A 787 1.79 -17.76 -23.50
C LYS A 787 1.34 -17.82 -24.97
N PRO A 788 2.19 -17.44 -25.95
CA PRO A 788 1.90 -17.81 -27.33
C PRO A 788 1.82 -19.34 -27.40
N GLU A 789 0.84 -19.87 -28.14
CA GLU A 789 0.78 -21.27 -28.51
C GLU A 789 2.09 -21.65 -29.22
N SER A 790 3.08 -22.12 -28.47
CA SER A 790 4.20 -22.84 -29.05
C SER A 790 3.66 -24.18 -29.53
N SER A 791 3.72 -24.40 -30.84
CA SER A 791 3.39 -25.63 -31.58
C SER A 791 1.93 -25.81 -32.04
N ASN A 792 1.56 -25.07 -33.10
CA ASN A 792 0.90 -25.75 -34.22
C ASN A 792 1.97 -26.01 -35.28
N GLY A 793 2.34 -27.28 -35.40
CA GLY A 793 3.35 -27.77 -36.33
C GLY A 793 3.00 -27.39 -37.76
N VAL A 794 3.88 -26.61 -38.38
CA VAL A 794 3.97 -26.55 -39.84
C VAL A 794 5.02 -27.58 -40.24
N ASP A 795 4.57 -28.83 -40.43
CA ASP A 795 5.23 -29.70 -41.39
C ASP A 795 4.92 -29.13 -42.77
N ALA A 796 5.88 -28.40 -43.34
CA ALA A 796 5.90 -28.07 -44.76
C ALA A 796 7.16 -28.69 -45.38
N VAL A 797 6.93 -29.76 -46.14
CA VAL A 797 7.67 -30.05 -47.38
C VAL A 797 7.02 -29.25 -48.50
#